data_AF-A0A2N1TBR1-F1
#
_entry.id   AF-A0A2N1TBR1-F1
#
_cell.length_a   1.000
_cell.length_b   1.000
_cell.length_c   1.000
_cell.angle_alpha   90.00
_cell.angle_beta   90.00
_cell.angle_gamma   90.00
#
_symmetry.space_group_name_H-M   'P 1'
#
loop_
_entity.id
_entity.type
_entity.pdbx_description
1 polymer ?
#
loop_
_entity_poly.entity_id
_entity_poly.type
_entity_poly.pdbx_seq_one_letter_code
_entity_poly.pdbx_strand_id
1 'polypeptide(L)'
;MPNTNTPQPAEKALRTLEATLRNRETAIPNVDSARLISAFNERRISDRLINIVFNVANNPKQRNSRHYQNLINAILTGRLTLAPDKIRELYQSLSQTSTPRQTQKAKDICTGIIREPSFNLNHEIALFDSLRQADIDDTQTLYDEFAVNIDEINARVQNLINSQTESNWEMEQYPATQHSSLKQNSEYHKSLVEQYNRTFFELRFEESLPAPNQDQAKITQHKTRLQSLNKEIISTTEELIKLLEAHDQYIFRFHKQLKELSYEAEKTGINFVRAKKLKIKSVTDNQTQEIKINRVFFQRDDQDREFYDEYNPGEMMVEFTNEQGAATTLGFMEFQNEYLNHREAYEDKPLEAVSNEEKIALLFQPIAANQTFHNGTTTFKITEITEENGKKIIKLDKPIVKIPQSAFASERRHPANARDRIQQEFTPGEFQRLLKNQKYARVLQADEDHRAIQEKIKKNTNDQKFRVMLANHNLNPENPQDQAKIADLQRQGVIPTREAFESANAAQIQTPIYQGNTEGNIINHGQDPNAPTPDTPQAPTGPPPTPEEIAEAAANDDKDKNDKDKKGKKNPDEDDSIIKFEDAILSANQADIERINEFLPQVEKGFLAQLWADTSFLSIEDIGKIFKVMIDFVKTRMDTRQNIRTGRIGEKLPYFGTEFKKLKAAGLSEYFGKIKSYLDTAGIPEVIEIARNPSDPVWLKVALTILSEKGHMRWEDIEIWKAINKFAPRDKQIPIPSNGDYRTKLEDGTTGADYIQRAIDGIWGEGEYAGFKTNSESSYQSKVDSAKNTVDEVAAENNHSGELTKLLKRHRAGEYIDPHYYEAILAHAIEKGFSEPNSNIYFLVHGLGTPGGPFNRPILNFKRRTKFGNPNNYPLLQYFATDRNRPDTGQTSRISEEDFQLWAKMFDAVPDHRPGEKDYCVPSKNVHEFLWKEVMTSKAFNDRIDRAVNQAAFDFYDAAFFIPPANESQINTISGSAGGARPALSNTHYKNVIPGYSQYIKTLATVKGKDAGKKLASSIAGFMRYQGIMTRKYKPEDLFYRFAPEDYGQADAGSISNRDYMNETQTAIKKVITAYESQGNPHASKLNGLYETIYGTQYQKENTELYKKQIEKVNLAFEKFANTLNDMVKSDNGELMKKAIQESQMTGMKYQSPAELREKKKRAQSEAAAAA
;
A
#
# COMPACT_ATOMS: atom_id res chain seq x y z
N MET A 1 -32.20 -28.28 -40.52
CA MET A 1 -33.13 -27.16 -40.19
C MET A 1 -32.67 -25.91 -40.93
N PRO A 2 -33.58 -25.03 -41.39
CA PRO A 2 -33.23 -23.98 -42.35
C PRO A 2 -32.40 -22.87 -41.68
N ASN A 3 -31.48 -22.33 -42.49
CA ASN A 3 -30.43 -21.38 -42.14
C ASN A 3 -31.01 -19.97 -41.92
N THR A 4 -31.23 -19.57 -40.66
CA THR A 4 -31.67 -18.22 -40.29
C THR A 4 -30.46 -17.34 -39.95
N ASN A 5 -29.74 -16.91 -40.98
CA ASN A 5 -28.79 -15.79 -40.90
C ASN A 5 -28.90 -14.96 -42.19
N THR A 6 -30.04 -14.29 -42.35
CA THR A 6 -30.16 -13.16 -43.29
C THR A 6 -30.20 -11.88 -42.46
N PRO A 7 -29.23 -10.95 -42.65
CA PRO A 7 -29.28 -9.67 -41.96
C PRO A 7 -30.56 -8.92 -42.36
N GLN A 8 -31.19 -8.24 -41.38
CA GLN A 8 -32.38 -7.44 -41.63
C GLN A 8 -32.14 -6.44 -42.79
N PRO A 9 -33.16 -6.12 -43.61
CA PRO A 9 -33.01 -5.29 -44.80
C PRO A 9 -32.29 -3.94 -44.54
N ALA A 10 -32.48 -3.37 -43.35
CA ALA A 10 -31.85 -2.12 -42.91
C ALA A 10 -30.33 -2.25 -42.69
N GLU A 11 -29.86 -3.35 -42.10
CA GLU A 11 -28.43 -3.55 -41.81
C GLU A 11 -27.63 -3.86 -43.09
N LYS A 12 -28.25 -4.58 -44.04
CA LYS A 12 -27.69 -4.79 -45.37
C LYS A 12 -27.62 -3.47 -46.15
N ALA A 13 -28.63 -2.60 -46.02
CA ALA A 13 -28.63 -1.27 -46.64
C ALA A 13 -27.54 -0.35 -46.05
N LEU A 14 -27.34 -0.36 -44.74
CA LEU A 14 -26.32 0.45 -44.06
C LEU A 14 -24.90 0.03 -44.47
N ARG A 15 -24.60 -1.27 -44.47
CA ARG A 15 -23.30 -1.80 -44.90
C ARG A 15 -23.03 -1.55 -46.39
N THR A 16 -24.07 -1.57 -47.22
CA THR A 16 -23.95 -1.25 -48.66
C THR A 16 -23.68 0.24 -48.87
N LEU A 17 -24.30 1.12 -48.07
CA LEU A 17 -24.06 2.56 -48.09
C LEU A 17 -22.63 2.90 -47.65
N GLU A 18 -22.17 2.30 -46.54
CA GLU A 18 -20.79 2.45 -46.05
C GLU A 18 -19.75 1.93 -47.05
N ALA A 19 -20.01 0.80 -47.71
CA ALA A 19 -19.13 0.25 -48.74
C ALA A 19 -19.10 1.13 -50.02
N THR A 20 -20.22 1.76 -50.36
CA THR A 20 -20.30 2.67 -51.53
C THR A 20 -19.56 3.97 -51.26
N LEU A 21 -19.62 4.49 -50.03
CA LEU A 21 -18.90 5.68 -49.59
C LEU A 21 -17.39 5.43 -49.38
N ARG A 22 -16.98 4.20 -49.05
CA ARG A 22 -15.55 3.81 -48.95
C ARG A 22 -14.79 3.87 -50.28
N ASN A 23 -15.48 3.74 -51.43
CA ASN A 23 -14.82 3.46 -52.71
C ASN A 23 -14.72 4.66 -53.68
N ARG A 24 -15.21 5.86 -53.35
CA ARG A 24 -15.19 7.01 -54.28
C ARG A 24 -14.97 8.35 -53.56
N GLU A 25 -13.77 8.91 -53.68
CA GLU A 25 -13.42 10.20 -53.06
C GLU A 25 -13.77 11.45 -53.90
N THR A 26 -14.25 11.35 -55.15
CA THR A 26 -14.35 12.56 -56.00
C THR A 26 -15.63 12.78 -56.83
N ALA A 27 -16.67 11.95 -56.73
CA ALA A 27 -17.97 12.30 -57.33
C ALA A 27 -19.13 11.56 -56.65
N ILE A 28 -20.06 12.31 -56.05
CA ILE A 28 -21.29 11.80 -55.44
C ILE A 28 -22.47 12.07 -56.38
N PRO A 29 -23.03 11.07 -57.10
CA PRO A 29 -24.38 11.21 -57.63
C PRO A 29 -25.41 10.66 -56.64
N ASN A 30 -26.43 11.48 -56.36
CA ASN A 30 -27.72 11.17 -55.72
C ASN A 30 -27.75 9.93 -54.80
N VAL A 31 -27.30 10.12 -53.55
CA VAL A 31 -27.63 9.19 -52.46
C VAL A 31 -29.13 9.35 -52.15
N ASP A 32 -29.86 8.24 -52.25
CA ASP A 32 -31.31 8.17 -52.00
C ASP A 32 -31.65 8.60 -50.56
N SER A 33 -32.14 9.83 -50.44
CA SER A 33 -32.31 10.54 -49.16
C SER A 33 -33.39 9.91 -48.29
N ALA A 34 -34.32 9.15 -48.89
CA ALA A 34 -35.34 8.41 -48.15
C ALA A 34 -34.71 7.32 -47.26
N ARG A 35 -33.61 6.69 -47.71
CA ARG A 35 -32.90 5.66 -46.95
C ARG A 35 -32.06 6.25 -45.82
N LEU A 36 -31.47 7.42 -46.02
CA LEU A 36 -30.81 8.18 -44.95
C LEU A 36 -31.82 8.57 -43.87
N ILE A 37 -32.96 9.14 -44.23
CA ILE A 37 -34.00 9.55 -43.26
C ILE A 37 -34.55 8.33 -42.48
N SER A 38 -34.72 7.18 -43.13
CA SER A 38 -35.11 5.93 -42.46
C SER A 38 -34.07 5.46 -41.43
N ALA A 39 -32.78 5.47 -41.77
CA ALA A 39 -31.70 5.11 -40.84
C ALA A 39 -31.56 6.12 -39.68
N PHE A 40 -31.86 7.40 -39.92
CA PHE A 40 -31.88 8.45 -38.90
C PHE A 40 -32.99 8.25 -37.86
N ASN A 41 -34.19 7.82 -38.28
CA ASN A 41 -35.31 7.59 -37.38
C ASN A 41 -35.08 6.39 -36.43
N GLU A 42 -34.15 5.49 -36.76
CA GLU A 42 -33.79 4.30 -35.97
C GLU A 42 -32.62 4.53 -34.98
N ARG A 43 -32.16 5.79 -34.80
CA ARG A 43 -31.15 6.22 -33.80
C ARG A 43 -29.81 5.45 -33.81
N ARG A 44 -29.32 5.03 -34.98
CA ARG A 44 -28.00 4.38 -35.11
C ARG A 44 -27.11 5.11 -36.12
N ILE A 45 -26.36 6.12 -35.67
CA ILE A 45 -25.40 6.82 -36.52
C ILE A 45 -24.11 7.09 -35.74
N SER A 46 -22.96 6.85 -36.39
CA SER A 46 -21.63 7.16 -35.86
C SER A 46 -21.25 8.62 -36.10
N ASP A 47 -20.42 9.20 -35.23
CA ASP A 47 -19.93 10.59 -35.32
C ASP A 47 -19.29 10.93 -36.67
N ARG A 48 -18.78 9.91 -37.37
CA ARG A 48 -18.20 10.04 -38.70
C ARG A 48 -19.23 10.41 -39.77
N LEU A 49 -20.46 9.89 -39.68
CA LEU A 49 -21.55 10.25 -40.59
C LEU A 49 -22.06 11.67 -40.30
N ILE A 50 -22.09 12.07 -39.03
CA ILE A 50 -22.41 13.44 -38.60
C ILE A 50 -21.41 14.43 -39.21
N ASN A 51 -20.12 14.11 -39.17
CA ASN A 51 -19.07 14.93 -39.78
C ASN A 51 -19.18 15.00 -41.33
N ILE A 52 -19.58 13.92 -41.99
CA ILE A 52 -19.84 13.93 -43.44
C ILE A 52 -21.03 14.84 -43.76
N VAL A 53 -22.10 14.78 -42.97
CA VAL A 53 -23.27 15.66 -43.10
C VAL A 53 -22.88 17.13 -42.87
N PHE A 54 -22.04 17.41 -41.89
CA PHE A 54 -21.50 18.75 -41.63
C PHE A 54 -20.63 19.28 -42.78
N ASN A 55 -19.79 18.42 -43.37
CA ASN A 55 -18.94 18.78 -44.51
C ASN A 55 -19.76 19.02 -45.80
N VAL A 56 -20.81 18.23 -46.02
CA VAL A 56 -21.78 18.47 -47.11
C VAL A 56 -22.55 19.78 -46.88
N ALA A 57 -22.90 20.08 -45.63
CA ALA A 57 -23.61 21.30 -45.27
C ALA A 57 -22.78 22.58 -45.49
N ASN A 58 -21.46 22.49 -45.34
CA ASN A 58 -20.55 23.61 -45.58
C ASN A 58 -20.21 23.83 -47.07
N ASN A 59 -20.55 22.90 -47.98
CA ASN A 59 -20.29 23.03 -49.41
C ASN A 59 -21.26 24.04 -50.09
N PRO A 60 -20.79 25.18 -50.62
CA PRO A 60 -21.64 26.23 -51.20
C PRO A 60 -22.53 25.77 -52.35
N LYS A 61 -22.09 24.77 -53.12
CA LYS A 61 -22.79 24.32 -54.34
C LYS A 61 -24.04 23.47 -54.05
N GLN A 62 -24.19 22.93 -52.83
CA GLN A 62 -25.34 22.10 -52.45
C GLN A 62 -26.38 22.83 -51.59
N ARG A 63 -26.15 24.10 -51.23
CA ARG A 63 -26.99 24.91 -50.32
C ARG A 63 -28.40 25.20 -50.83
N ASN A 64 -28.59 25.22 -52.15
CA ASN A 64 -29.91 25.38 -52.77
C ASN A 64 -30.60 24.04 -53.07
N SER A 65 -29.97 22.90 -52.73
CA SER A 65 -30.62 21.61 -52.93
C SER A 65 -31.79 21.45 -51.94
N ARG A 66 -32.88 20.87 -52.43
CA ARG A 66 -34.06 20.53 -51.61
C ARG A 66 -33.69 19.64 -50.41
N HIS A 67 -32.63 18.83 -50.55
CA HIS A 67 -32.14 17.92 -49.52
C HIS A 67 -31.43 18.64 -48.37
N TYR A 68 -30.60 19.64 -48.67
CA TYR A 68 -29.98 20.51 -47.67
C TYR A 68 -31.05 21.29 -46.87
N GLN A 69 -32.06 21.84 -47.57
CA GLN A 69 -33.15 22.58 -46.93
C GLN A 69 -34.00 21.70 -46.01
N ASN A 70 -34.24 20.44 -46.37
CA ASN A 70 -34.96 19.49 -45.51
C ASN A 70 -34.16 19.10 -44.25
N LEU A 71 -32.84 18.93 -44.38
CA LEU A 71 -31.95 18.62 -43.26
C LEU A 71 -31.88 19.79 -42.27
N ILE A 72 -31.69 21.02 -42.76
CA ILE A 72 -31.70 22.23 -41.93
C ILE A 72 -33.05 22.38 -41.23
N ASN A 73 -34.18 22.13 -41.91
CA ASN A 73 -35.49 22.16 -41.27
C ASN A 73 -35.67 21.07 -40.20
N ALA A 74 -35.08 19.87 -40.36
CA ALA A 74 -35.15 18.83 -39.34
C ALA A 74 -34.38 19.22 -38.05
N ILE A 75 -33.21 19.86 -38.19
CA ILE A 75 -32.44 20.39 -37.06
C ILE A 75 -33.18 21.56 -36.39
N LEU A 76 -33.66 22.52 -37.19
CA LEU A 76 -34.37 23.72 -36.68
C LEU A 76 -35.75 23.42 -36.09
N THR A 77 -36.32 22.24 -36.32
CA THR A 77 -37.59 21.80 -35.70
C THR A 77 -37.37 20.87 -34.51
N GLY A 78 -36.13 20.68 -34.07
CA GLY A 78 -35.80 19.83 -32.92
C GLY A 78 -35.98 18.33 -33.17
N ARG A 79 -36.16 17.92 -34.44
CA ARG A 79 -36.25 16.49 -34.81
C ARG A 79 -34.88 15.80 -34.86
N LEU A 80 -33.81 16.59 -34.76
CA LEU A 80 -32.42 16.13 -34.76
C LEU A 80 -31.67 16.87 -33.64
N THR A 81 -31.20 16.14 -32.62
CA THR A 81 -30.41 16.68 -31.52
C THR A 81 -28.92 16.64 -31.86
N LEU A 82 -28.24 17.79 -31.75
CA LEU A 82 -26.80 17.93 -31.93
C LEU A 82 -26.16 18.29 -30.58
N ALA A 83 -24.86 17.98 -30.41
CA ALA A 83 -24.09 18.46 -29.27
C ALA A 83 -24.04 20.01 -29.25
N PRO A 84 -24.04 20.67 -28.08
CA PRO A 84 -24.13 22.13 -27.96
C PRO A 84 -23.12 22.90 -28.82
N ASP A 85 -21.89 22.40 -28.90
CA ASP A 85 -20.78 23.02 -29.62
C ASP A 85 -21.02 22.99 -31.14
N LYS A 86 -21.61 21.89 -31.63
CA LYS A 86 -22.01 21.74 -33.04
C LYS A 86 -23.25 22.54 -33.39
N ILE A 87 -24.15 22.81 -32.43
CA ILE A 87 -25.25 23.76 -32.61
C ILE A 87 -24.69 25.19 -32.74
N ARG A 88 -23.66 25.55 -31.96
CA ARG A 88 -23.02 26.86 -32.01
C ARG A 88 -22.26 27.09 -33.32
N GLU A 89 -21.52 26.09 -33.81
CA GLU A 89 -20.89 26.11 -35.14
C GLU A 89 -21.92 26.23 -36.28
N LEU A 90 -23.03 25.47 -36.19
CA LEU A 90 -24.10 25.53 -37.17
C LEU A 90 -24.78 26.92 -37.18
N TYR A 91 -25.00 27.53 -36.02
CA TYR A 91 -25.52 28.90 -35.91
C TYR A 91 -24.58 29.93 -36.55
N GLN A 92 -23.27 29.82 -36.32
CA GLN A 92 -22.30 30.71 -36.95
C GLN A 92 -22.33 30.57 -38.49
N SER A 93 -22.39 29.34 -39.01
CA SER A 93 -22.50 29.09 -40.45
C SER A 93 -23.83 29.60 -41.04
N LEU A 94 -24.95 29.41 -40.33
CA LEU A 94 -26.26 29.86 -40.76
C LEU A 94 -26.43 31.39 -40.70
N SER A 95 -25.89 32.06 -39.67
CA SER A 95 -26.00 33.50 -39.49
C SER A 95 -25.28 34.31 -40.58
N GLN A 96 -24.27 33.71 -41.23
CA GLN A 96 -23.56 34.33 -42.34
C GLN A 96 -24.26 34.16 -43.69
N THR A 97 -25.20 33.21 -43.85
CA THR A 97 -25.62 32.76 -45.20
C THR A 97 -27.10 32.41 -45.37
N SER A 98 -27.92 32.49 -44.31
CA SER A 98 -29.34 32.06 -44.34
C SER A 98 -30.32 33.22 -44.36
N THR A 99 -31.59 32.93 -44.65
CA THR A 99 -32.66 33.93 -44.53
C THR A 99 -32.79 34.41 -43.07
N PRO A 100 -33.12 35.68 -42.81
CA PRO A 100 -33.24 36.23 -41.46
C PRO A 100 -34.15 35.40 -40.53
N ARG A 101 -35.18 34.76 -41.10
CA ARG A 101 -36.13 33.90 -40.37
C ARG A 101 -35.51 32.58 -39.89
N GLN A 102 -34.60 31.98 -40.67
CA GLN A 102 -33.88 30.76 -40.28
C GLN A 102 -32.78 31.08 -39.27
N THR A 103 -32.08 32.20 -39.44
CA THR A 103 -31.10 32.71 -38.48
C THR A 103 -31.75 33.04 -37.14
N GLN A 104 -32.93 33.67 -37.14
CA GLN A 104 -33.66 33.98 -35.91
C GLN A 104 -34.12 32.71 -35.19
N LYS A 105 -34.67 31.71 -35.89
CA LYS A 105 -35.04 30.42 -35.25
C LYS A 105 -33.84 29.66 -34.68
N ALA A 106 -32.70 29.68 -35.36
CA ALA A 106 -31.47 29.08 -34.84
C ALA A 106 -30.97 29.83 -33.59
N LYS A 107 -31.07 31.17 -33.60
CA LYS A 107 -30.79 32.03 -32.43
C LYS A 107 -31.71 31.73 -31.26
N ASP A 108 -33.00 31.54 -31.52
CA ASP A 108 -34.02 31.22 -30.50
C ASP A 108 -33.76 29.85 -29.84
N ILE A 109 -33.27 28.86 -30.59
CA ILE A 109 -32.86 27.54 -30.06
C ILE A 109 -31.58 27.67 -29.23
N CYS A 110 -30.58 28.41 -29.72
CA CYS A 110 -29.35 28.67 -28.95
C CYS A 110 -29.63 29.44 -27.65
N THR A 111 -30.58 30.37 -27.66
CA THR A 111 -30.95 31.16 -26.47
C THR A 111 -31.91 30.42 -25.54
N GLY A 112 -32.72 29.48 -26.04
CA GLY A 112 -33.58 28.61 -25.23
C GLY A 112 -32.82 27.55 -24.43
N ILE A 113 -31.68 27.07 -24.93
CA ILE A 113 -30.79 26.14 -24.20
C ILE A 113 -30.00 26.85 -23.07
N ILE A 114 -29.94 28.18 -23.09
CA ILE A 114 -29.14 29.01 -22.16
C ILE A 114 -29.99 29.59 -20.99
N ARG A 115 -31.29 29.24 -20.85
CA ARG A 115 -32.14 29.81 -19.79
C ARG A 115 -32.51 28.83 -18.67
N GLU A 116 -31.79 28.93 -17.56
CA GLU A 116 -32.29 28.93 -16.16
C GLU A 116 -31.42 29.91 -15.31
N PRO A 117 -31.87 30.45 -14.16
CA PRO A 117 -32.36 31.84 -14.08
C PRO A 117 -31.45 32.91 -13.40
N SER A 118 -31.76 34.16 -13.76
CA SER A 118 -31.41 35.48 -13.16
C SER A 118 -30.06 36.11 -13.51
N PHE A 119 -30.09 37.01 -14.51
CA PHE A 119 -29.01 37.95 -14.85
C PHE A 119 -29.51 39.37 -14.56
N ASN A 120 -29.02 39.96 -13.47
CA ASN A 120 -29.23 41.37 -13.11
C ASN A 120 -27.89 42.09 -13.31
N LEU A 121 -27.83 43.01 -14.27
CA LEU A 121 -26.60 43.74 -14.66
C LEU A 121 -25.97 44.52 -13.49
N ASN A 122 -26.77 44.92 -12.50
CA ASN A 122 -26.27 45.58 -11.28
C ASN A 122 -25.59 44.60 -10.32
N HIS A 123 -25.94 43.31 -10.37
CA HIS A 123 -25.24 42.27 -9.61
C HIS A 123 -23.91 41.93 -10.26
N GLU A 124 -23.79 42.00 -11.59
CA GLU A 124 -22.52 41.76 -12.29
C GLU A 124 -21.51 42.89 -12.04
N ILE A 125 -21.95 44.16 -11.96
CA ILE A 125 -21.07 45.27 -11.55
C ILE A 125 -20.64 45.12 -10.08
N ALA A 126 -21.56 44.74 -9.19
CA ALA A 126 -21.22 44.49 -7.78
C ALA A 126 -20.34 43.24 -7.59
N LEU A 127 -20.53 42.20 -8.41
CA LEU A 127 -19.74 40.97 -8.40
C LEU A 127 -18.35 41.22 -9.02
N PHE A 128 -18.26 42.05 -10.06
CA PHE A 128 -16.98 42.49 -10.63
C PHE A 128 -16.23 43.39 -9.64
N ASP A 129 -16.90 44.31 -8.95
CA ASP A 129 -16.27 45.15 -7.94
C ASP A 129 -15.88 44.33 -6.70
N SER A 130 -16.65 43.29 -6.31
CA SER A 130 -16.28 42.40 -5.20
C SER A 130 -15.19 41.39 -5.56
N LEU A 131 -15.18 40.84 -6.78
CA LEU A 131 -14.11 39.96 -7.27
C LEU A 131 -12.82 40.75 -7.51
N ARG A 132 -12.93 42.02 -7.90
CA ARG A 132 -11.79 42.93 -8.07
C ARG A 132 -11.24 43.44 -6.75
N GLN A 133 -12.10 43.68 -5.76
CA GLN A 133 -11.66 43.98 -4.39
C GLN A 133 -11.03 42.73 -3.74
N ALA A 134 -11.57 41.54 -4.01
CA ALA A 134 -10.97 40.27 -3.61
C ALA A 134 -9.59 40.04 -4.28
N ASP A 135 -9.42 40.32 -5.57
CA ASP A 135 -8.10 40.24 -6.23
C ASP A 135 -7.09 41.25 -5.64
N ILE A 136 -7.54 42.45 -5.24
CA ILE A 136 -6.68 43.46 -4.60
C ILE A 136 -6.33 43.03 -3.17
N ASP A 137 -7.30 42.53 -2.41
CA ASP A 137 -7.12 42.06 -1.04
C ASP A 137 -6.29 40.76 -1.01
N ASP A 138 -6.44 39.87 -1.99
CA ASP A 138 -5.64 38.64 -2.17
C ASP A 138 -4.23 38.96 -2.64
N THR A 139 -4.03 39.95 -3.52
CA THR A 139 -2.69 40.42 -3.92
C THR A 139 -1.98 41.13 -2.75
N GLN A 140 -2.72 41.90 -1.94
CA GLN A 140 -2.20 42.53 -0.74
C GLN A 140 -1.90 41.50 0.37
N THR A 141 -2.72 40.47 0.51
CA THR A 141 -2.51 39.35 1.45
C THR A 141 -1.33 38.49 1.02
N LEU A 142 -1.21 38.15 -0.27
CA LEU A 142 -0.02 37.49 -0.82
C LEU A 142 1.23 38.34 -0.65
N TYR A 143 1.13 39.66 -0.78
CA TYR A 143 2.24 40.58 -0.55
C TYR A 143 2.63 40.67 0.93
N ASP A 144 1.65 40.74 1.83
CA ASP A 144 1.87 40.78 3.28
C ASP A 144 2.41 39.43 3.79
N GLU A 145 1.96 38.30 3.24
CA GLU A 145 2.51 36.96 3.50
C GLU A 145 3.91 36.78 2.89
N PHE A 146 4.19 37.35 1.72
CA PHE A 146 5.55 37.38 1.14
C PHE A 146 6.49 38.27 1.95
N ALA A 147 6.02 39.43 2.43
CA ALA A 147 6.80 40.35 3.24
C ALA A 147 7.11 39.76 4.61
N VAL A 148 6.13 39.09 5.25
CA VAL A 148 6.32 38.35 6.51
C VAL A 148 7.29 37.19 6.31
N ASN A 149 7.17 36.41 5.23
CA ASN A 149 8.13 35.36 4.92
C ASN A 149 9.53 35.91 4.64
N ILE A 150 9.66 37.03 3.92
CA ILE A 150 10.95 37.67 3.67
C ILE A 150 11.57 38.19 4.96
N ASP A 151 10.80 38.80 5.86
CA ASP A 151 11.31 39.29 7.14
C ASP A 151 11.66 38.15 8.11
N GLU A 152 10.91 37.05 8.10
CA GLU A 152 11.20 35.86 8.90
C GLU A 152 12.41 35.08 8.36
N ILE A 153 12.54 34.99 7.03
CA ILE A 153 13.73 34.45 6.36
C ILE A 153 14.94 35.37 6.61
N ASN A 154 14.79 36.70 6.53
CA ASN A 154 15.84 37.65 6.85
C ASN A 154 16.24 37.57 8.33
N ALA A 155 15.31 37.38 9.25
CA ALA A 155 15.60 37.17 10.68
C ALA A 155 16.34 35.84 10.90
N ARG A 156 15.95 34.76 10.23
CA ARG A 156 16.64 33.46 10.28
C ARG A 156 18.03 33.51 9.66
N VAL A 157 18.17 34.17 8.52
CA VAL A 157 19.46 34.39 7.84
C VAL A 157 20.36 35.31 8.65
N GLN A 158 19.83 36.36 9.27
CA GLN A 158 20.62 37.25 10.12
C GLN A 158 21.01 36.60 11.45
N ASN A 159 20.16 35.74 12.02
CA ASN A 159 20.53 34.88 13.15
C ASN A 159 21.60 33.85 12.75
N LEU A 160 21.53 33.31 11.52
CA LEU A 160 22.57 32.43 10.99
C LEU A 160 23.89 33.17 10.72
N ILE A 161 23.85 34.38 10.15
CA ILE A 161 25.02 35.22 9.88
C ILE A 161 25.66 35.65 11.20
N ASN A 162 24.87 36.10 12.17
CA ASN A 162 25.34 36.43 13.52
C ASN A 162 25.95 35.19 14.22
N SER A 163 25.42 33.99 13.97
CA SER A 163 26.00 32.72 14.46
C SER A 163 27.26 32.27 13.70
N GLN A 164 27.47 32.75 12.47
CA GLN A 164 28.64 32.42 11.63
C GLN A 164 29.81 33.39 11.81
N THR A 165 29.56 34.65 12.20
CA THR A 165 30.64 35.63 12.48
C THR A 165 31.54 35.26 13.67
N GLU A 166 31.17 34.26 14.47
CA GLU A 166 31.96 33.78 15.61
C GLU A 166 32.57 32.38 15.36
N SER A 167 32.44 31.83 14.14
CA SER A 167 33.01 30.53 13.77
C SER A 167 33.94 30.63 12.56
N ASN A 168 35.24 30.39 12.74
CA ASN A 168 36.24 30.30 11.67
C ASN A 168 36.03 29.04 10.79
N TRP A 169 34.98 29.03 9.98
CA TRP A 169 34.73 28.05 8.92
C TRP A 169 34.70 28.75 7.57
N GLU A 170 35.69 28.51 6.71
CA GLU A 170 35.66 28.96 5.32
C GLU A 170 34.67 28.09 4.51
N MET A 171 33.39 28.45 4.55
CA MET A 171 32.42 28.06 3.51
C MET A 171 32.48 29.10 2.37
N GLU A 172 32.18 28.66 1.14
CA GLU A 172 31.95 29.56 0.01
C GLU A 172 30.78 30.49 0.40
N GLN A 173 31.10 31.74 0.74
CA GLN A 173 30.12 32.72 1.20
C GLN A 173 29.00 32.81 0.16
N TYR A 174 27.73 32.70 0.57
CA TYR A 174 26.65 33.21 -0.28
C TYR A 174 27.00 34.67 -0.54
N PRO A 175 27.32 35.08 -1.79
CA PRO A 175 27.97 36.36 -2.00
C PRO A 175 27.08 37.44 -1.40
N ALA A 176 27.61 38.23 -0.45
CA ALA A 176 26.84 39.32 0.16
C ALA A 176 26.26 40.26 -0.90
N THR A 177 26.90 40.30 -2.07
CA THR A 177 26.44 40.95 -3.30
C THR A 177 25.16 40.36 -3.88
N GLN A 178 24.94 39.04 -3.87
CA GLN A 178 23.72 38.40 -4.37
C GLN A 178 22.53 38.63 -3.44
N HIS A 179 22.73 38.55 -2.12
CA HIS A 179 21.68 38.87 -1.16
C HIS A 179 21.29 40.36 -1.23
N SER A 180 22.28 41.24 -1.31
CA SER A 180 22.04 42.68 -1.49
C SER A 180 21.34 42.99 -2.81
N SER A 181 21.68 42.28 -3.89
CA SER A 181 21.03 42.43 -5.19
C SER A 181 19.57 41.95 -5.16
N LEU A 182 19.27 40.84 -4.49
CA LEU A 182 17.90 40.35 -4.32
C LEU A 182 17.05 41.35 -3.55
N LYS A 183 17.58 41.90 -2.45
CA LYS A 183 16.91 42.94 -1.67
C LYS A 183 16.68 44.22 -2.47
N GLN A 184 17.71 44.72 -3.14
CA GLN A 184 17.64 45.93 -3.95
C GLN A 184 16.67 45.79 -5.13
N ASN A 185 16.69 44.65 -5.83
CA ASN A 185 15.76 44.39 -6.93
C ASN A 185 14.32 44.19 -6.44
N SER A 186 14.11 43.66 -5.24
CA SER A 186 12.78 43.52 -4.62
C SER A 186 12.20 44.88 -4.26
N GLU A 187 12.99 45.74 -3.61
CA GLU A 187 12.60 47.12 -3.29
C GLU A 187 12.35 47.95 -4.56
N TYR A 188 13.17 47.76 -5.60
CA TYR A 188 12.98 48.42 -6.89
C TYR A 188 11.70 47.95 -7.58
N HIS A 189 11.46 46.63 -7.64
CA HIS A 189 10.23 46.06 -8.19
C HIS A 189 8.99 46.60 -7.48
N LYS A 190 9.01 46.66 -6.14
CA LYS A 190 7.94 47.27 -5.35
C LYS A 190 7.67 48.71 -5.78
N SER A 191 8.72 49.52 -5.91
CA SER A 191 8.59 50.93 -6.32
C SER A 191 7.99 51.08 -7.73
N LEU A 192 8.28 50.16 -8.66
CA LEU A 192 7.74 50.17 -10.01
C LEU A 192 6.24 49.81 -10.01
N VAL A 193 5.83 48.83 -9.21
CA VAL A 193 4.41 48.45 -9.05
C VAL A 193 3.61 49.59 -8.43
N GLU A 194 4.14 50.26 -7.41
CA GLU A 194 3.51 51.46 -6.82
C GLU A 194 3.33 52.59 -7.85
N GLN A 195 4.36 52.85 -8.67
CA GLN A 195 4.28 53.82 -9.76
C GLN A 195 3.25 53.42 -10.83
N TYR A 196 3.19 52.13 -11.18
CA TYR A 196 2.22 51.60 -12.13
C TYR A 196 0.80 51.81 -11.63
N ASN A 197 0.52 51.43 -10.40
CA ASN A 197 -0.80 51.58 -9.78
C ASN A 197 -1.22 53.05 -9.73
N ARG A 198 -0.32 53.95 -9.30
CA ARG A 198 -0.57 55.39 -9.30
C ARG A 198 -0.91 55.91 -10.71
N THR A 199 -0.10 55.57 -11.71
CA THR A 199 -0.32 56.00 -13.11
C THR A 199 -1.63 55.44 -13.66
N PHE A 200 -2.03 54.23 -13.24
CA PHE A 200 -3.29 53.61 -13.63
C PHE A 200 -4.49 54.33 -13.03
N PHE A 201 -4.43 54.71 -11.76
CA PHE A 201 -5.47 55.53 -11.14
C PHE A 201 -5.60 56.91 -11.80
N GLU A 202 -4.47 57.56 -12.09
CA GLU A 202 -4.45 58.84 -12.82
C GLU A 202 -5.08 58.69 -14.21
N LEU A 203 -4.78 57.61 -14.95
CA LEU A 203 -5.42 57.30 -16.23
C LEU A 203 -6.93 57.10 -16.08
N ARG A 204 -7.38 56.31 -15.09
CA ARG A 204 -8.81 56.06 -14.86
C ARG A 204 -9.56 57.33 -14.50
N PHE A 205 -8.93 58.20 -13.71
CA PHE A 205 -9.49 59.50 -13.39
C PHE A 205 -9.68 60.35 -14.66
N GLU A 206 -8.65 60.48 -15.50
CA GLU A 206 -8.74 61.23 -16.75
C GLU A 206 -9.76 60.61 -17.74
N GLU A 207 -9.87 59.27 -17.82
CA GLU A 207 -10.89 58.59 -18.64
C GLU A 207 -12.32 58.76 -18.09
N SER A 208 -12.47 58.99 -16.77
CA SER A 208 -13.78 59.18 -16.12
C SER A 208 -14.37 60.58 -16.32
N LEU A 209 -13.54 61.55 -16.73
CA LEU A 209 -14.01 62.91 -17.00
C LEU A 209 -14.97 62.92 -18.22
N PRO A 210 -15.97 63.81 -18.25
CA PRO A 210 -16.85 63.97 -19.41
C PRO A 210 -16.03 64.29 -20.68
N ALA A 211 -16.41 63.71 -21.82
CA ALA A 211 -15.68 63.81 -23.10
C ALA A 211 -15.09 65.20 -23.48
N PRO A 212 -15.78 66.35 -23.33
CA PRO A 212 -15.19 67.65 -23.66
C PRO A 212 -14.04 68.08 -22.74
N ASN A 213 -13.90 67.43 -21.58
CA ASN A 213 -12.87 67.71 -20.56
C ASN A 213 -11.81 66.60 -20.50
N GLN A 214 -11.90 65.55 -21.33
CA GLN A 214 -10.87 64.52 -21.40
C GLN A 214 -9.66 65.07 -22.14
N ASP A 215 -8.54 65.16 -21.45
CA ASP A 215 -7.27 65.48 -22.07
C ASP A 215 -6.70 64.22 -22.74
N GLN A 216 -7.04 64.03 -24.02
CA GLN A 216 -6.61 62.88 -24.80
C GLN A 216 -5.07 62.75 -24.89
N ALA A 217 -4.34 63.86 -24.77
CA ALA A 217 -2.87 63.81 -24.73
C ALA A 217 -2.37 63.19 -23.42
N LYS A 218 -2.96 63.56 -22.27
CA LYS A 218 -2.64 62.92 -20.98
C LYS A 218 -3.07 61.46 -20.93
N ILE A 219 -4.25 61.11 -21.44
CA ILE A 219 -4.71 59.71 -21.52
C ILE A 219 -3.70 58.87 -22.32
N THR A 220 -3.25 59.38 -23.46
CA THR A 220 -2.24 58.71 -24.30
C THR A 220 -0.88 58.63 -23.59
N GLN A 221 -0.48 59.69 -22.89
CA GLN A 221 0.74 59.74 -22.09
C GLN A 221 0.74 58.72 -20.95
N HIS A 222 -0.35 58.64 -20.16
CA HIS A 222 -0.48 57.67 -19.08
C HIS A 222 -0.52 56.23 -19.61
N LYS A 223 -1.23 55.96 -20.73
CA LYS A 223 -1.20 54.63 -21.38
C LYS A 223 0.21 54.23 -21.83
N THR A 224 0.95 55.17 -22.43
CA THR A 224 2.34 54.93 -22.85
C THR A 224 3.24 54.69 -21.63
N ARG A 225 3.06 55.46 -20.55
CA ARG A 225 3.83 55.28 -19.30
C ARG A 225 3.53 53.95 -18.63
N LEU A 226 2.27 53.51 -18.59
CA LEU A 226 1.88 52.19 -18.09
C LEU A 226 2.51 51.06 -18.91
N GLN A 227 2.57 51.19 -20.24
CA GLN A 227 3.25 50.19 -21.07
C GLN A 227 4.76 50.13 -20.79
N SER A 228 5.41 51.27 -20.54
CA SER A 228 6.82 51.32 -20.11
C SER A 228 7.02 50.65 -18.76
N LEU A 229 6.24 51.06 -17.75
CA LEU A 229 6.31 50.52 -16.40
C LEU A 229 6.03 49.01 -16.38
N ASN A 230 5.07 48.53 -17.17
CA ASN A 230 4.80 47.09 -17.26
C ASN A 230 5.99 46.29 -17.82
N LYS A 231 6.69 46.83 -18.83
CA LYS A 231 7.89 46.19 -19.37
C LYS A 231 9.03 46.18 -18.37
N GLU A 232 9.21 47.28 -17.62
CA GLU A 232 10.20 47.38 -16.55
C GLU A 232 9.90 46.41 -15.41
N ILE A 233 8.64 46.32 -14.97
CA ILE A 233 8.18 45.35 -13.96
C ILE A 233 8.52 43.93 -14.40
N ILE A 234 8.10 43.52 -15.61
CA ILE A 234 8.37 42.18 -16.14
C ILE A 234 9.87 41.88 -16.16
N SER A 235 10.68 42.83 -16.62
CA SER A 235 12.14 42.66 -16.66
C SER A 235 12.74 42.49 -15.26
N THR A 236 12.29 43.27 -14.28
CA THR A 236 12.76 43.15 -12.88
C THR A 236 12.24 41.88 -12.21
N THR A 237 11.01 41.42 -12.53
CA THR A 237 10.49 40.14 -12.05
C THR A 237 11.33 38.96 -12.57
N GLU A 238 11.71 38.97 -13.86
CA GLU A 238 12.58 37.94 -14.43
C GLU A 238 13.97 37.92 -13.77
N GLU A 239 14.50 39.08 -13.39
CA GLU A 239 15.77 39.20 -12.68
C GLU A 239 15.67 38.69 -11.24
N LEU A 240 14.57 38.97 -10.54
CA LEU A 240 14.27 38.45 -9.21
C LEU A 240 14.13 36.92 -9.21
N ILE A 241 13.43 36.37 -10.19
CA ILE A 241 13.29 34.90 -10.34
C ILE A 241 14.67 34.26 -10.51
N LYS A 242 15.54 34.81 -11.35
CA LYS A 242 16.91 34.29 -11.52
C LYS A 242 17.73 34.35 -10.23
N LEU A 243 17.58 35.42 -9.45
CA LEU A 243 18.27 35.57 -8.16
C LEU A 243 17.72 34.60 -7.10
N LEU A 244 16.42 34.34 -7.09
CA LEU A 244 15.77 33.34 -6.21
C LEU A 244 16.17 31.91 -6.60
N GLU A 245 16.16 31.56 -7.89
CA GLU A 245 16.63 30.26 -8.37
C GLU A 245 18.09 30.00 -7.99
N ALA A 246 18.95 31.03 -8.07
CA ALA A 246 20.34 30.94 -7.63
C ALA A 246 20.44 30.74 -6.09
N HIS A 247 19.58 31.40 -5.32
CA HIS A 247 19.51 31.24 -3.87
C HIS A 247 19.04 29.83 -3.46
N ASP A 248 17.99 29.33 -4.09
CA ASP A 248 17.43 27.99 -3.83
C ASP A 248 18.43 26.90 -4.22
N GLN A 249 19.15 27.07 -5.33
CA GLN A 249 20.24 26.17 -5.70
C GLN A 249 21.36 26.15 -4.66
N TYR A 250 21.67 27.30 -4.04
CA TYR A 250 22.64 27.37 -2.95
C TYR A 250 22.13 26.62 -1.70
N ILE A 251 20.89 26.87 -1.27
CA ILE A 251 20.27 26.17 -0.12
C ILE A 251 20.22 24.67 -0.37
N PHE A 252 19.85 24.24 -1.58
CA PHE A 252 19.78 22.84 -1.95
C PHE A 252 21.15 22.15 -1.86
N ARG A 253 22.22 22.81 -2.35
CA ARG A 253 23.59 22.29 -2.23
C ARG A 253 24.02 22.18 -0.77
N PHE A 254 23.67 23.17 0.06
CA PHE A 254 23.94 23.15 1.49
C PHE A 254 23.22 22.00 2.21
N HIS A 255 21.93 21.81 1.93
CA HIS A 255 21.13 20.71 2.49
C HIS A 255 21.65 19.34 2.06
N LYS A 256 22.07 19.20 0.80
CA LYS A 256 22.69 17.98 0.27
C LYS A 256 23.98 17.65 1.02
N GLN A 257 24.85 18.63 1.26
CA GLN A 257 26.09 18.43 2.03
C GLN A 257 25.81 18.01 3.49
N LEU A 258 24.81 18.61 4.15
CA LEU A 258 24.40 18.20 5.50
C LEU A 258 23.86 16.76 5.53
N LYS A 259 23.12 16.36 4.50
CA LYS A 259 22.56 15.00 4.40
C LYS A 259 23.63 13.96 4.08
N GLU A 260 24.60 14.31 3.24
CA GLU A 260 25.77 13.47 2.97
C GLU A 260 26.64 13.29 4.22
N LEU A 261 26.82 14.35 5.03
CA LEU A 261 27.50 14.27 6.33
C LEU A 261 26.74 13.41 7.35
N SER A 262 25.41 13.54 7.40
CA SER A 262 24.55 12.69 8.23
C SER A 262 24.61 11.22 7.81
N TYR A 263 24.64 10.98 6.50
CA TYR A 263 24.73 9.64 5.93
C TYR A 263 26.12 9.02 6.12
N GLU A 264 27.21 9.79 6.03
CA GLU A 264 28.56 9.33 6.40
C GLU A 264 28.67 9.03 7.90
N ALA A 265 27.99 9.80 8.76
CA ALA A 265 27.92 9.54 10.20
C ALA A 265 27.18 8.22 10.52
N GLU A 266 26.08 7.91 9.82
CA GLU A 266 25.38 6.62 9.96
C GLU A 266 26.18 5.45 9.38
N LYS A 267 26.78 5.63 8.21
CA LYS A 267 27.46 4.55 7.45
C LYS A 267 28.78 4.12 8.09
N THR A 268 29.45 4.98 8.86
CA THR A 268 30.69 4.66 9.56
C THR A 268 30.47 3.97 10.91
N GLY A 269 29.24 3.93 11.44
CA GLY A 269 28.91 3.23 12.69
C GLY A 269 29.60 3.79 13.95
N ILE A 270 30.15 5.01 13.88
CA ILE A 270 30.76 5.68 15.03
C ILE A 270 29.66 6.41 15.78
N ASN A 271 29.16 5.78 16.83
CA ASN A 271 28.32 6.42 17.82
C ASN A 271 29.18 7.40 18.65
N PHE A 272 29.09 8.70 18.38
CA PHE A 272 29.91 9.73 19.04
C PHE A 272 29.50 10.02 20.50
N VAL A 273 28.92 9.08 21.24
CA VAL A 273 28.75 9.26 22.70
C VAL A 273 28.95 7.94 23.46
N ARG A 274 30.19 7.45 23.51
CA ARG A 274 30.69 6.68 24.66
C ARG A 274 31.88 7.41 25.27
N ALA A 275 31.60 8.10 26.38
CA ALA A 275 32.52 8.67 27.37
C ALA A 275 33.90 9.11 26.83
N LYS A 276 33.93 10.24 26.14
CA LYS A 276 35.20 10.93 25.87
C LYS A 276 35.55 11.75 27.11
N LYS A 277 36.69 11.43 27.75
CA LYS A 277 37.32 12.35 28.69
C LYS A 277 37.92 13.50 27.89
N LEU A 278 37.46 14.73 28.12
CA LEU A 278 38.01 15.91 27.45
C LEU A 278 39.18 16.43 28.28
N LYS A 279 40.40 16.26 27.78
CA LYS A 279 41.61 16.83 28.37
C LYS A 279 41.75 18.28 27.93
N ILE A 280 41.63 19.21 28.86
CA ILE A 280 41.89 20.63 28.66
C ILE A 280 43.26 20.93 29.29
N LYS A 281 44.21 21.41 28.50
CA LYS A 281 45.49 21.89 29.02
C LYS A 281 45.39 23.40 29.25
N SER A 282 45.46 23.81 30.51
CA SER A 282 45.65 25.22 30.85
C SER A 282 47.11 25.61 30.57
N VAL A 283 47.32 26.65 29.75
CA VAL A 283 48.66 27.12 29.35
C VAL A 283 49.34 27.93 30.45
N THR A 284 48.59 28.47 31.42
CA THR A 284 49.18 29.27 32.50
C THR A 284 49.98 28.43 33.50
N ASP A 285 49.56 27.19 33.79
CA ASP A 285 50.22 26.34 34.82
C ASP A 285 50.66 24.95 34.31
N ASN A 286 50.52 24.68 33.01
CA ASN A 286 50.86 23.40 32.37
C ASN A 286 50.14 22.17 32.97
N GLN A 287 49.10 22.39 33.77
CA GLN A 287 48.25 21.31 34.29
C GLN A 287 47.16 20.97 33.27
N THR A 288 47.05 19.67 32.97
CA THR A 288 45.99 19.12 32.13
C THR A 288 44.83 18.76 33.04
N GLN A 289 43.73 19.48 32.97
CA GLN A 289 42.51 19.12 33.66
C GLN A 289 41.59 18.32 32.72
N GLU A 290 41.10 17.17 33.18
CA GLU A 290 40.14 16.36 32.45
C GLU A 290 38.72 16.71 32.90
N ILE A 291 37.93 17.36 32.05
CA ILE A 291 36.49 17.44 32.27
C ILE A 291 35.88 16.12 31.78
N LYS A 292 35.29 15.38 32.71
CA LYS A 292 34.62 14.12 32.41
C LYS A 292 33.14 14.40 32.20
N ILE A 293 32.69 14.33 30.95
CA ILE A 293 31.26 14.30 30.65
C ILE A 293 30.73 12.94 31.11
N ASN A 294 29.81 12.98 32.08
CA ASN A 294 29.24 11.79 32.69
C ASN A 294 28.10 11.26 31.84
N ARG A 295 27.20 12.14 31.38
CA ARG A 295 26.13 11.79 30.43
C ARG A 295 25.52 13.05 29.78
N VAL A 296 24.90 12.85 28.63
CA VAL A 296 24.02 13.82 27.98
C VAL A 296 22.64 13.18 27.88
N PHE A 297 21.61 13.89 28.31
CA PHE A 297 20.23 13.39 28.30
C PHE A 297 19.26 14.54 28.09
N PHE A 298 18.07 14.25 27.59
CA PHE A 298 17.02 15.26 27.47
C PHE A 298 16.21 15.31 28.77
N GLN A 299 16.02 16.51 29.32
CA GLN A 299 15.17 16.74 30.48
C GLN A 299 13.98 17.59 30.04
N ARG A 300 12.78 17.09 30.31
CA ARG A 300 11.53 17.84 30.11
C ARG A 300 11.14 18.46 31.44
N ASP A 301 10.70 19.72 31.42
CA ASP A 301 10.31 20.41 32.64
C ASP A 301 9.04 19.79 33.22
N ASP A 302 8.90 19.76 34.55
CA ASP A 302 7.77 19.05 35.19
C ASP A 302 6.43 19.77 34.97
N GLN A 303 6.45 21.04 34.51
CA GLN A 303 5.27 21.76 34.06
C GLN A 303 4.77 21.35 32.66
N ASP A 304 5.59 20.64 31.87
CA ASP A 304 5.24 20.17 30.52
C ASP A 304 4.62 18.76 30.50
N ARG A 305 4.36 18.16 31.67
CA ARG A 305 3.79 16.80 31.75
C ARG A 305 2.32 16.69 31.34
N GLU A 306 1.58 17.79 31.31
CA GLU A 306 0.14 17.76 30.98
C GLU A 306 -0.16 17.95 29.48
N PHE A 307 0.84 18.36 28.67
CA PHE A 307 0.69 18.53 27.23
C PHE A 307 1.49 17.46 26.46
N TYR A 308 0.80 16.41 26.00
CA TYR A 308 1.35 15.44 25.05
C TYR A 308 1.42 16.07 23.65
N ASP A 309 2.48 16.83 23.38
CA ASP A 309 2.86 17.20 22.02
C ASP A 309 4.08 16.37 21.59
N GLU A 310 3.94 15.57 20.54
CA GLU A 310 4.90 14.54 20.11
C GLU A 310 6.19 15.09 19.49
N TYR A 311 6.35 16.42 19.39
CA TYR A 311 7.46 17.04 18.66
C TYR A 311 8.50 17.77 19.52
N ASN A 312 8.37 17.82 20.86
CA ASN A 312 9.36 18.50 21.71
C ASN A 312 10.22 17.50 22.51
N PRO A 313 11.47 17.20 22.11
CA PRO A 313 12.32 16.23 22.81
C PRO A 313 12.72 16.66 24.25
N GLY A 314 12.46 17.91 24.66
CA GLY A 314 12.94 18.47 25.93
C GLY A 314 14.28 19.19 25.75
N GLU A 315 14.75 19.89 26.79
CA GLU A 315 16.05 20.56 26.74
C GLU A 315 17.17 19.53 26.90
N MET A 316 18.20 19.60 26.03
CA MET A 316 19.35 18.70 26.13
C MET A 316 20.23 19.15 27.29
N MET A 317 20.39 18.29 28.29
CA MET A 317 21.19 18.51 29.47
C MET A 317 22.51 17.76 29.38
N VAL A 318 23.60 18.41 29.78
CA VAL A 318 24.94 17.84 29.85
C VAL A 318 25.37 17.78 31.31
N GLU A 319 25.50 16.57 31.85
CA GLU A 319 26.07 16.34 33.18
C GLU A 319 27.57 16.04 33.05
N PHE A 320 28.39 16.86 33.68
CA PHE A 320 29.85 16.75 33.67
C PHE A 320 30.40 16.94 35.09
N THR A 321 31.57 16.38 35.35
CA THR A 321 32.28 16.63 36.61
C THR A 321 33.16 17.86 36.44
N ASN A 322 32.90 18.91 37.20
CA ASN A 322 33.65 20.16 37.16
C ASN A 322 34.99 20.06 37.91
N GLU A 323 35.74 21.16 37.97
CA GLU A 323 37.09 21.20 38.55
C GLU A 323 37.15 20.85 40.05
N GLN A 324 36.04 21.00 40.80
CA GLN A 324 35.97 20.61 42.21
C GLN A 324 35.57 19.14 42.42
N GLY A 325 35.39 18.37 41.34
CA GLY A 325 34.97 16.97 41.40
C GLY A 325 33.46 16.78 41.62
N ALA A 326 32.67 17.86 41.61
CA ALA A 326 31.22 17.82 41.73
C ALA A 326 30.58 17.57 40.35
N ALA A 327 29.52 16.76 40.30
CA ALA A 327 28.73 16.59 39.10
C ALA A 327 27.79 17.79 38.93
N THR A 328 27.97 18.53 37.84
CA THR A 328 27.17 19.69 37.47
C THR A 328 26.40 19.35 36.21
N THR A 329 25.11 19.67 36.17
CA THR A 329 24.25 19.46 35.00
C THR A 329 23.80 20.82 34.48
N LEU A 330 24.09 21.11 33.22
CA LEU A 330 23.74 22.38 32.56
C LEU A 330 22.96 22.10 31.28
N GLY A 331 22.14 23.06 30.85
CA GLY A 331 21.56 23.05 29.51
C GLY A 331 22.68 23.07 28.46
N PHE A 332 22.47 22.47 27.29
CA PHE A 332 23.52 22.30 26.28
C PHE A 332 24.17 23.63 25.89
N MET A 333 23.37 24.69 25.75
CA MET A 333 23.88 26.04 25.45
C MET A 333 24.70 26.64 26.59
N GLU A 334 24.30 26.41 27.84
CA GLU A 334 25.04 26.87 29.02
C GLU A 334 26.37 26.12 29.18
N PHE A 335 26.35 24.79 28.98
CA PHE A 335 27.56 23.97 28.95
C PHE A 335 28.51 24.41 27.83
N GLN A 336 27.97 24.75 26.66
CA GLN A 336 28.77 25.22 25.52
C GLN A 336 29.40 26.59 25.79
N ASN A 337 28.67 27.51 26.42
CA ASN A 337 29.19 28.81 26.84
C ASN A 337 30.29 28.68 27.91
N GLU A 338 30.10 27.79 28.90
CA GLU A 338 31.11 27.52 29.92
C GLU A 338 32.36 26.87 29.31
N TYR A 339 32.19 25.97 28.34
CA TYR A 339 33.29 25.35 27.58
C TYR A 339 34.06 26.35 26.69
N LEU A 340 33.36 27.31 26.07
CA LEU A 340 33.96 28.29 25.16
C LEU A 340 34.69 29.41 25.89
N ASN A 341 34.19 29.85 27.06
CA ASN A 341 34.88 30.82 27.92
C ASN A 341 36.28 30.36 28.36
N HIS A 342 36.58 29.06 28.30
CA HIS A 342 37.89 28.50 28.59
C HIS A 342 38.86 28.46 27.39
N ARG A 343 38.46 28.86 26.16
CA ARG A 343 39.20 28.51 24.93
C ARG A 343 39.85 29.65 24.12
N GLU A 344 39.53 30.94 24.27
CA GLU A 344 39.98 31.95 23.28
C GLU A 344 41.26 32.74 23.62
N ALA A 345 42.35 32.52 22.86
CA ALA A 345 43.37 33.54 22.51
C ALA A 345 44.25 33.11 21.28
N TYR A 346 43.86 33.61 20.09
CA TYR A 346 44.56 33.89 18.82
C TYR A 346 45.28 32.85 17.90
N GLU A 347 45.17 33.20 16.61
CA GLU A 347 45.63 32.67 15.30
C GLU A 347 47.17 32.52 15.16
N ASP A 348 47.77 31.70 14.27
CA ASP A 348 47.77 31.86 12.80
C ASP A 348 48.52 30.71 12.03
N LYS A 349 48.21 30.57 10.73
CA LYS A 349 48.86 29.86 9.56
C LYS A 349 48.48 28.42 9.09
N PRO A 350 48.37 28.20 7.74
CA PRO A 350 47.73 27.03 7.13
C PRO A 350 48.72 25.93 6.67
N LEU A 351 48.22 24.69 6.57
CA LEU A 351 48.99 23.51 6.18
C LEU A 351 48.52 22.95 4.82
N GLU A 352 49.01 23.53 3.73
CA GLU A 352 49.03 22.86 2.43
C GLU A 352 50.18 21.84 2.41
N ALA A 353 49.94 20.63 2.91
CA ALA A 353 50.76 19.44 2.60
C ALA A 353 50.16 18.16 3.20
N VAL A 354 49.19 17.53 2.54
CA VAL A 354 48.86 16.10 2.76
C VAL A 354 48.49 15.48 1.41
N SER A 355 49.23 14.48 0.97
CA SER A 355 49.07 13.85 -0.34
C SER A 355 47.89 12.86 -0.38
N ASN A 356 47.40 12.55 -1.58
CA ASN A 356 46.28 11.62 -1.79
C ASN A 356 46.56 10.17 -1.33
N GLU A 357 47.81 9.83 -1.02
CA GLU A 357 48.17 8.50 -0.51
C GLU A 357 47.84 8.34 0.99
N GLU A 358 47.82 9.43 1.77
CA GLU A 358 47.41 9.40 3.18
C GLU A 358 45.87 9.37 3.36
N LYS A 359 45.12 9.86 2.36
CA LYS A 359 43.64 9.78 2.36
C LYS A 359 43.12 8.35 2.16
N ILE A 360 43.89 7.47 1.52
CA ILE A 360 43.52 6.05 1.33
C ILE A 360 43.85 5.22 2.58
N ALA A 361 44.82 5.63 3.39
CA ALA A 361 45.18 4.96 4.64
C ALA A 361 44.15 5.14 5.77
N LEU A 362 43.32 6.18 5.70
CA LEU A 362 42.32 6.51 6.74
C LEU A 362 41.01 5.72 6.65
N LEU A 363 40.78 4.97 5.56
CA LEU A 363 39.54 4.19 5.36
C LEU A 363 39.63 2.69 5.70
N PHE A 364 40.81 2.18 6.09
CA PHE A 364 40.97 0.77 6.47
C PHE A 364 41.95 0.59 7.63
N GLN A 365 41.50 -0.06 8.71
CA GLN A 365 42.44 -0.52 9.74
C GLN A 365 43.46 -1.49 9.10
N PRO A 366 44.76 -1.32 9.37
CA PRO A 366 45.80 -2.17 8.81
C PRO A 366 45.55 -3.64 9.18
N ILE A 367 45.63 -4.52 8.17
CA ILE A 367 45.63 -5.96 8.38
C ILE A 367 46.90 -6.30 9.17
N ALA A 368 46.71 -6.93 10.34
CA ALA A 368 47.81 -7.28 11.25
C ALA A 368 47.81 -8.77 11.53
N ALA A 369 48.99 -9.31 11.86
CA ALA A 369 49.10 -10.66 12.39
C ALA A 369 48.19 -10.83 13.63
N ASN A 370 47.69 -12.04 13.81
CA ASN A 370 46.74 -12.46 14.83
C ASN A 370 45.28 -12.01 14.69
N GLN A 371 44.89 -11.38 13.58
CA GLN A 371 43.48 -11.06 13.32
C GLN A 371 42.70 -12.30 12.85
N THR A 372 41.49 -12.49 13.37
CA THR A 372 40.60 -13.63 13.08
C THR A 372 39.42 -13.21 12.20
N PHE A 373 39.06 -14.03 11.22
CA PHE A 373 37.97 -13.79 10.27
C PHE A 373 37.02 -15.00 10.22
N HIS A 374 35.71 -14.77 10.04
CA HIS A 374 34.69 -15.83 9.95
C HIS A 374 33.59 -15.52 8.94
N ASN A 375 32.96 -16.54 8.35
CA ASN A 375 31.80 -16.40 7.45
C ASN A 375 30.56 -17.22 7.90
N GLY A 376 30.52 -17.59 9.18
CA GLY A 376 29.45 -18.38 9.78
C GLY A 376 29.71 -19.89 9.81
N THR A 377 30.43 -20.44 8.83
CA THR A 377 30.79 -21.88 8.77
C THR A 377 32.27 -22.16 9.00
N THR A 378 33.13 -21.20 8.67
CA THR A 378 34.58 -21.33 8.71
C THR A 378 35.20 -20.09 9.35
N THR A 379 36.23 -20.31 10.18
CA THR A 379 36.97 -19.24 10.87
C THR A 379 38.46 -19.45 10.67
N PHE A 380 39.24 -18.43 10.34
CA PHE A 380 40.70 -18.54 10.20
C PHE A 380 41.40 -17.32 10.78
N LYS A 381 42.69 -17.45 11.08
CA LYS A 381 43.51 -16.41 11.70
C LYS A 381 44.72 -16.10 10.83
N ILE A 382 45.07 -14.83 10.70
CA ILE A 382 46.34 -14.42 10.06
C ILE A 382 47.47 -14.75 11.03
N THR A 383 48.35 -15.68 10.66
CA THR A 383 49.50 -16.04 11.51
C THR A 383 50.65 -15.08 11.30
N GLU A 384 50.90 -14.68 10.06
CA GLU A 384 52.09 -13.91 9.69
C GLU A 384 51.82 -13.03 8.47
N ILE A 385 52.49 -11.88 8.41
CA ILE A 385 52.53 -11.02 7.22
C ILE A 385 54.01 -10.75 6.94
N THR A 386 54.57 -11.43 5.94
CA THR A 386 55.98 -11.31 5.53
C THR A 386 56.10 -10.52 4.23
N GLU A 387 57.29 -10.02 3.91
CA GLU A 387 57.59 -9.39 2.63
C GLU A 387 58.63 -10.23 1.89
N GLU A 388 58.19 -10.92 0.83
CA GLU A 388 59.03 -11.78 0.01
C GLU A 388 59.15 -11.17 -1.39
N ASN A 389 60.38 -10.95 -1.86
CA ASN A 389 60.67 -10.36 -3.18
C ASN A 389 59.96 -9.01 -3.44
N GLY A 390 59.86 -8.16 -2.41
CA GLY A 390 59.18 -6.86 -2.49
C GLY A 390 57.66 -6.94 -2.58
N LYS A 391 57.06 -8.10 -2.27
CA LYS A 391 55.62 -8.30 -2.19
C LYS A 391 55.23 -8.79 -0.80
N LYS A 392 54.25 -8.13 -0.19
CA LYS A 392 53.66 -8.60 1.08
C LYS A 392 52.88 -9.90 0.84
N ILE A 393 53.08 -10.90 1.70
CA ILE A 393 52.38 -12.18 1.71
C ILE A 393 51.68 -12.32 3.08
N ILE A 394 50.40 -12.67 3.06
CA ILE A 394 49.56 -12.88 4.24
C ILE A 394 49.35 -14.39 4.40
N LYS A 395 49.86 -14.95 5.51
CA LYS A 395 49.76 -16.38 5.82
C LYS A 395 48.64 -16.64 6.84
N LEU A 396 47.82 -17.64 6.56
CA LEU A 396 46.70 -18.06 7.39
C LEU A 396 47.07 -19.27 8.25
N ASP A 397 46.41 -19.46 9.39
CA ASP A 397 46.61 -20.59 10.30
C ASP A 397 46.19 -21.94 9.69
N LYS A 398 45.27 -21.91 8.72
CA LYS A 398 44.86 -23.08 7.94
C LYS A 398 44.55 -22.71 6.50
N PRO A 399 44.70 -23.67 5.58
CA PRO A 399 44.47 -23.40 4.17
C PRO A 399 42.97 -23.26 3.84
N ILE A 400 42.64 -22.42 2.86
CA ILE A 400 41.26 -22.08 2.49
C ILE A 400 41.05 -22.29 1.00
N VAL A 401 39.85 -22.74 0.63
CA VAL A 401 39.45 -22.96 -0.76
C VAL A 401 39.10 -21.62 -1.41
N LYS A 402 39.73 -21.30 -2.55
CA LYS A 402 39.60 -19.99 -3.23
C LYS A 402 38.18 -19.71 -3.79
N ILE A 403 37.38 -20.75 -4.04
CA ILE A 403 36.07 -20.67 -4.73
C ILE A 403 34.98 -21.37 -3.88
N PRO A 404 33.78 -20.77 -3.69
CA PRO A 404 32.69 -21.34 -2.89
C PRO A 404 32.11 -22.64 -3.47
N GLN A 405 31.62 -23.51 -2.58
CA GLN A 405 31.22 -24.88 -2.92
C GLN A 405 30.06 -24.99 -3.91
N SER A 406 29.22 -23.95 -3.99
CA SER A 406 28.10 -23.81 -4.91
C SER A 406 28.51 -23.59 -6.37
N ALA A 407 29.71 -23.05 -6.63
CA ALA A 407 30.23 -22.88 -7.99
C ALA A 407 30.69 -24.22 -8.61
N PHE A 408 30.88 -25.27 -7.79
CA PHE A 408 31.35 -26.59 -8.25
C PHE A 408 30.31 -27.39 -9.05
N ALA A 409 29.04 -26.98 -9.08
CA ALA A 409 27.99 -27.72 -9.79
C ALA A 409 28.12 -27.66 -11.33
N SER A 410 28.94 -26.75 -11.87
CA SER A 410 29.06 -26.53 -13.33
C SER A 410 30.29 -27.18 -14.00
N GLU A 411 31.31 -27.61 -13.25
CA GLU A 411 32.55 -28.19 -13.82
C GLU A 411 32.72 -29.66 -13.43
N ARG A 412 32.03 -30.57 -14.14
CA ARG A 412 32.35 -32.00 -14.10
C ARG A 412 33.37 -32.33 -15.19
N ARG A 413 34.68 -32.20 -14.90
CA ARG A 413 35.77 -33.02 -15.50
C ARG A 413 37.16 -32.66 -14.90
N HIS A 414 37.88 -33.71 -14.48
CA HIS A 414 39.27 -33.82 -14.01
C HIS A 414 39.65 -33.51 -12.53
N PRO A 415 40.03 -34.55 -11.75
CA PRO A 415 40.48 -34.42 -10.34
C PRO A 415 41.93 -33.92 -10.16
N ALA A 416 42.70 -33.70 -11.23
CA ALA A 416 44.07 -33.22 -11.14
C ALA A 416 44.18 -31.74 -10.70
N ASN A 417 43.12 -30.93 -10.90
CA ASN A 417 43.10 -29.50 -10.59
C ASN A 417 42.63 -29.18 -9.16
N ALA A 418 42.41 -30.19 -8.31
CA ALA A 418 41.96 -29.98 -6.93
C ALA A 418 43.09 -29.49 -5.99
N ARG A 419 44.36 -29.75 -6.32
CA ARG A 419 45.51 -29.35 -5.48
C ARG A 419 45.85 -27.86 -5.57
N ASP A 420 45.54 -27.19 -6.67
CA ASP A 420 45.81 -25.75 -6.86
C ASP A 420 44.75 -24.82 -6.25
N ARG A 421 43.70 -25.37 -5.63
CA ARG A 421 42.52 -24.62 -5.19
C ARG A 421 42.50 -24.31 -3.69
N ILE A 422 43.48 -24.82 -2.96
CA ILE A 422 43.65 -24.71 -1.51
C ILE A 422 44.92 -23.88 -1.26
N GLN A 423 44.79 -22.68 -0.73
CA GLN A 423 45.90 -21.74 -0.54
C GLN A 423 45.93 -21.26 0.91
N GLN A 424 47.14 -21.17 1.49
CA GLN A 424 47.36 -20.69 2.86
C GLN A 424 48.07 -19.33 2.88
N GLU A 425 48.67 -18.92 1.76
CA GLU A 425 49.45 -17.69 1.61
C GLU A 425 48.86 -16.84 0.51
N PHE A 426 48.48 -15.61 0.81
CA PHE A 426 47.76 -14.72 -0.11
C PHE A 426 48.50 -13.41 -0.28
N THR A 427 48.54 -12.87 -1.49
CA THR A 427 48.87 -11.44 -1.64
C THR A 427 47.72 -10.57 -1.08
N PRO A 428 47.96 -9.32 -0.65
CA PRO A 428 46.92 -8.44 -0.10
C PRO A 428 45.67 -8.34 -0.97
N GLY A 429 45.84 -8.23 -2.29
CA GLY A 429 44.73 -8.16 -3.24
C GLY A 429 43.95 -9.47 -3.36
N GLU A 430 44.62 -10.62 -3.31
CA GLU A 430 43.95 -11.93 -3.32
C GLU A 430 43.20 -12.18 -2.00
N PHE A 431 43.80 -11.77 -0.88
CA PHE A 431 43.17 -11.88 0.43
C PHE A 431 41.92 -11.02 0.52
N GLN A 432 41.94 -9.79 0.00
CA GLN A 432 40.77 -8.91 -0.04
C GLN A 432 39.65 -9.49 -0.92
N ARG A 433 39.99 -10.09 -2.07
CA ARG A 433 39.02 -10.79 -2.91
C ARG A 433 38.42 -12.01 -2.22
N LEU A 434 39.23 -12.77 -1.45
CA LEU A 434 38.75 -13.89 -0.64
C LEU A 434 37.72 -13.41 0.39
N LEU A 435 38.03 -12.35 1.15
CA LEU A 435 37.13 -11.80 2.15
C LEU A 435 35.79 -11.35 1.54
N LYS A 436 35.84 -10.62 0.42
CA LYS A 436 34.64 -10.12 -0.28
C LYS A 436 33.80 -11.23 -0.88
N ASN A 437 34.42 -12.15 -1.62
CA ASN A 437 33.68 -13.17 -2.38
C ASN A 437 33.07 -14.25 -1.48
N GLN A 438 33.72 -14.56 -0.35
CA GLN A 438 33.23 -15.58 0.58
C GLN A 438 32.63 -15.00 1.87
N LYS A 439 32.38 -13.69 1.88
CA LYS A 439 31.72 -12.95 2.97
C LYS A 439 32.35 -13.19 4.34
N TYR A 440 33.68 -13.24 4.43
CA TYR A 440 34.38 -13.33 5.71
C TYR A 440 34.43 -11.96 6.37
N ALA A 441 33.86 -11.86 7.58
CA ALA A 441 33.91 -10.68 8.43
C ALA A 441 35.03 -10.83 9.48
N ARG A 442 35.66 -9.72 9.88
CA ARG A 442 36.64 -9.69 10.96
C ARG A 442 35.92 -9.87 12.29
N VAL A 443 36.38 -10.80 13.13
CA VAL A 443 35.89 -10.95 14.50
C VAL A 443 36.44 -9.79 15.32
N LEU A 444 35.57 -8.88 15.77
CA LEU A 444 35.96 -7.83 16.70
C LEU A 444 36.01 -8.41 18.11
N GLN A 445 36.90 -7.92 18.97
CA GLN A 445 37.09 -8.43 20.34
C GLN A 445 35.79 -8.34 21.18
N ALA A 446 34.87 -7.42 20.80
CA ALA A 446 33.54 -7.30 21.37
C ALA A 446 32.58 -8.47 21.03
N ASP A 447 32.84 -9.22 19.94
CA ASP A 447 32.03 -10.38 19.55
C ASP A 447 32.38 -11.63 20.36
N GLU A 448 33.60 -11.76 20.90
CA GLU A 448 33.96 -12.82 21.86
C GLU A 448 33.23 -12.61 23.20
N ASP A 449 33.14 -11.36 23.66
CA ASP A 449 32.31 -10.98 24.81
C ASP A 449 30.82 -11.21 24.55
N HIS A 450 30.35 -10.90 23.34
CA HIS A 450 28.95 -11.17 22.97
C HIS A 450 28.66 -12.68 22.90
N ARG A 451 29.59 -13.50 22.40
CA ARG A 451 29.50 -14.98 22.43
C ARG A 451 29.50 -15.51 23.86
N ALA A 452 30.37 -14.99 24.72
CA ALA A 452 30.41 -15.33 26.14
C ALA A 452 29.11 -14.93 26.85
N ILE A 453 28.50 -13.79 26.48
CA ILE A 453 27.19 -13.36 26.97
C ILE A 453 26.08 -14.28 26.45
N GLN A 454 26.09 -14.68 25.18
CA GLN A 454 25.10 -15.62 24.64
C GLN A 454 25.23 -17.02 25.26
N GLU A 455 26.44 -17.49 25.54
CA GLU A 455 26.67 -18.73 26.27
C GLU A 455 26.20 -18.62 27.73
N LYS A 456 26.43 -17.48 28.40
CA LYS A 456 25.86 -17.20 29.72
C LYS A 456 24.33 -17.16 29.69
N ILE A 457 23.70 -16.55 28.67
CA ILE A 457 22.24 -16.52 28.51
C ILE A 457 21.68 -17.92 28.26
N LYS A 458 22.31 -18.72 27.39
CA LYS A 458 21.93 -20.12 27.15
C LYS A 458 22.04 -20.97 28.41
N LYS A 459 23.14 -20.80 29.16
CA LYS A 459 23.35 -21.48 30.45
C LYS A 459 22.29 -21.07 31.47
N ASN A 460 22.01 -19.78 31.62
CA ASN A 460 20.97 -19.27 32.52
C ASN A 460 19.57 -19.76 32.12
N THR A 461 19.27 -19.84 30.81
CA THR A 461 17.99 -20.33 30.29
C THR A 461 17.81 -21.82 30.58
N ASN A 462 18.87 -22.62 30.40
CA ASN A 462 18.85 -24.05 30.72
C ASN A 462 18.74 -24.29 32.23
N ASP A 463 19.41 -23.48 33.05
CA ASP A 463 19.29 -23.51 34.51
C ASP A 463 17.86 -23.17 34.96
N GLN A 464 17.24 -22.16 34.35
CA GLN A 464 15.87 -21.79 34.67
C GLN A 464 14.88 -22.89 34.29
N LYS A 465 15.04 -23.51 33.11
CA LYS A 465 14.22 -24.66 32.68
C LYS A 465 14.41 -25.88 33.60
N PHE A 466 15.64 -26.14 34.03
CA PHE A 466 15.93 -27.22 34.98
C PHE A 466 15.31 -26.93 36.36
N ARG A 467 15.37 -25.68 36.84
CA ARG A 467 14.70 -25.24 38.07
C ARG A 467 13.18 -25.35 37.98
N VAL A 468 12.57 -25.03 36.83
CA VAL A 468 11.12 -25.21 36.60
C VAL A 468 10.74 -26.70 36.61
N MET A 469 11.56 -27.57 36.01
CA MET A 469 11.36 -29.01 36.07
C MET A 469 11.41 -29.53 37.51
N LEU A 470 12.38 -29.08 38.31
CA LEU A 470 12.47 -29.43 39.74
C LEU A 470 11.28 -28.86 40.55
N ALA A 471 10.82 -27.65 40.24
CA ALA A 471 9.67 -27.03 40.87
C ALA A 471 8.36 -27.78 40.61
N ASN A 472 8.19 -28.37 39.42
CA ASN A 472 7.04 -29.24 39.11
C ASN A 472 6.99 -30.51 39.99
N HIS A 473 8.12 -30.88 40.59
CA HIS A 473 8.23 -31.95 41.59
C HIS A 473 8.23 -31.43 43.04
N ASN A 474 7.97 -30.13 43.26
CA ASN A 474 8.07 -29.44 44.55
C ASN A 474 9.47 -29.53 45.19
N LEU A 475 10.53 -29.53 44.38
CA LEU A 475 11.92 -29.63 44.85
C LEU A 475 12.66 -28.31 44.63
N ASN A 476 13.31 -27.79 45.66
CA ASN A 476 14.20 -26.64 45.53
C ASN A 476 15.67 -27.10 45.53
N PRO A 477 16.45 -26.93 44.44
CA PRO A 477 17.84 -27.36 44.38
C PRO A 477 18.76 -26.65 45.39
N GLU A 478 18.35 -25.51 45.94
CA GLU A 478 19.11 -24.77 46.96
C GLU A 478 18.80 -25.24 48.39
N ASN A 479 17.78 -26.08 48.58
CA ASN A 479 17.42 -26.66 49.89
C ASN A 479 18.19 -27.98 50.12
N PRO A 480 19.01 -28.11 51.18
CA PRO A 480 19.79 -29.32 51.46
C PRO A 480 18.93 -30.59 51.63
N GLN A 481 17.69 -30.47 52.12
CA GLN A 481 16.79 -31.62 52.27
C GLN A 481 16.27 -32.13 50.93
N ASP A 482 16.06 -31.23 49.96
CA ASP A 482 15.61 -31.59 48.62
C ASP A 482 16.75 -32.14 47.77
N GLN A 483 18.01 -31.77 48.03
CA GLN A 483 19.17 -32.29 47.30
C GLN A 483 19.31 -33.81 47.41
N ALA A 484 19.06 -34.39 48.59
CA ALA A 484 19.05 -35.85 48.77
C ALA A 484 17.93 -36.51 47.95
N LYS A 485 16.77 -35.85 47.88
CA LYS A 485 15.58 -36.31 47.15
C LYS A 485 15.75 -36.19 45.63
N ILE A 486 16.38 -35.10 45.18
CA ILE A 486 16.79 -34.89 43.78
C ILE A 486 17.78 -35.97 43.36
N ALA A 487 18.79 -36.27 44.19
CA ALA A 487 19.76 -37.32 43.89
C ALA A 487 19.10 -38.71 43.79
N ASP A 488 18.13 -39.00 44.64
CA ASP A 488 17.40 -40.27 44.61
C ASP A 488 16.50 -40.40 43.36
N LEU A 489 15.77 -39.33 43.01
CA LEU A 489 14.95 -39.28 41.78
C LEU A 489 15.81 -39.32 40.50
N GLN A 490 17.04 -38.78 40.53
CA GLN A 490 18.01 -38.91 39.45
C GLN A 490 18.51 -40.35 39.30
N ARG A 491 18.77 -41.06 40.41
CA ARG A 491 19.14 -42.49 40.38
C ARG A 491 18.00 -43.38 39.87
N GLN A 492 16.76 -43.00 40.18
CA GLN A 492 15.56 -43.68 39.70
C GLN A 492 15.21 -43.32 38.24
N GLY A 493 15.93 -42.39 37.61
CA GLY A 493 15.68 -41.93 36.25
C GLY A 493 14.40 -41.10 36.08
N VAL A 494 13.78 -40.67 37.20
CA VAL A 494 12.53 -39.88 37.19
C VAL A 494 12.79 -38.45 36.75
N ILE A 495 13.94 -37.90 37.12
CA ILE A 495 14.44 -36.61 36.62
C ILE A 495 15.87 -36.80 36.08
N PRO A 496 16.22 -36.20 34.93
CA PRO A 496 17.58 -36.30 34.40
C PRO A 496 18.58 -35.58 35.31
N THR A 497 19.85 -35.99 35.24
CA THR A 497 20.94 -35.17 35.78
C THR A 497 21.01 -33.86 35.02
N ARG A 498 21.55 -32.81 35.64
CA ARG A 498 21.69 -31.49 35.01
C ARG A 498 22.44 -31.57 33.67
N GLU A 499 23.52 -32.34 33.65
CA GLU A 499 24.35 -32.57 32.45
C GLU A 499 23.59 -33.34 31.35
N ALA A 500 22.77 -34.34 31.74
CA ALA A 500 21.93 -35.07 30.79
C ALA A 500 20.79 -34.18 30.23
N PHE A 501 20.22 -33.31 31.06
CA PHE A 501 19.21 -32.34 30.64
C PHE A 501 19.78 -31.29 29.67
N GLU A 502 20.96 -30.75 29.98
CA GLU A 502 21.67 -29.81 29.11
C GLU A 502 22.07 -30.47 27.77
N SER A 503 22.51 -31.72 27.80
CA SER A 503 22.86 -32.50 26.60
C SER A 503 21.63 -32.82 25.73
N ALA A 504 20.50 -33.19 26.34
CA ALA A 504 19.25 -33.47 25.62
C ALA A 504 18.68 -32.22 24.94
N ASN A 505 18.72 -31.07 25.61
CA ASN A 505 18.31 -29.79 25.01
C ASN A 505 19.25 -29.34 23.88
N ALA A 506 20.56 -29.60 24.01
CA ALA A 506 21.51 -29.30 22.94
C ALA A 506 21.26 -30.18 21.69
N ALA A 507 20.88 -31.45 21.88
CA ALA A 507 20.56 -32.37 20.78
C ALA A 507 19.25 -32.02 20.05
N GLN A 508 18.24 -31.48 20.75
CA GLN A 508 16.97 -31.04 20.13
C GLN A 508 17.14 -29.85 19.17
N ILE A 509 18.21 -29.05 19.32
CA ILE A 509 18.47 -27.87 18.47
C ILE A 509 19.15 -28.25 17.13
N GLN A 510 19.64 -29.50 16.98
CA GLN A 510 20.36 -29.94 15.77
C GLN A 510 19.57 -30.86 14.83
N THR A 511 18.26 -31.07 15.03
CA THR A 511 17.45 -31.82 14.05
C THR A 511 16.92 -30.90 12.94
N PRO A 512 17.19 -31.18 11.65
CA PRO A 512 16.59 -30.42 10.57
C PRO A 512 15.10 -30.70 10.49
N ILE A 513 14.29 -29.65 10.53
CA ILE A 513 12.84 -29.69 10.30
C ILE A 513 12.62 -29.96 8.80
N TYR A 514 12.56 -31.22 8.40
CA TYR A 514 11.89 -31.65 7.17
C TYR A 514 11.50 -33.12 7.30
N GLN A 515 10.29 -33.36 7.79
CA GLN A 515 9.45 -34.51 7.43
C GLN A 515 8.03 -34.23 7.92
N GLY A 516 7.14 -33.94 6.96
CA GLY A 516 5.71 -33.79 7.22
C GLY A 516 5.07 -35.14 7.50
N ASN A 517 4.25 -35.18 8.54
CA ASN A 517 3.34 -36.28 8.84
C ASN A 517 2.28 -36.41 7.73
N THR A 518 2.37 -37.49 6.97
CA THR A 518 1.23 -38.06 6.24
C THR A 518 0.86 -39.39 6.88
N GLU A 519 0.06 -39.34 7.94
CA GLU A 519 -0.75 -40.48 8.38
C GLU A 519 -2.16 -39.98 8.66
N GLY A 520 -3.02 -40.14 7.65
CA GLY A 520 -4.46 -39.96 7.75
C GLY A 520 -5.13 -41.12 7.01
N ASN A 521 -5.88 -41.92 7.77
CA ASN A 521 -6.69 -43.05 7.34
C ASN A 521 -7.37 -42.86 5.96
N ILE A 522 -7.06 -43.75 5.02
CA ILE A 522 -7.84 -43.95 3.79
C ILE A 522 -8.60 -45.27 3.93
N ILE A 523 -9.92 -45.16 3.87
CA ILE A 523 -10.87 -46.25 3.76
C ILE A 523 -10.69 -46.89 2.38
N ASN A 524 -10.43 -48.20 2.36
CA ASN A 524 -10.32 -49.02 1.16
C ASN A 524 -11.61 -49.00 0.33
N HIS A 525 -11.54 -48.45 -0.89
CA HIS A 525 -12.37 -48.89 -2.00
C HIS A 525 -11.47 -49.56 -3.03
N GLY A 526 -11.76 -50.82 -3.31
CA GLY A 526 -10.92 -51.70 -4.13
C GLY A 526 -10.84 -51.28 -5.59
N GLN A 527 -9.66 -51.49 -6.19
CA GLN A 527 -9.49 -51.56 -7.63
C GLN A 527 -8.50 -52.68 -8.02
N ASP A 528 -8.97 -53.39 -9.04
CA ASP A 528 -8.43 -54.40 -9.96
C ASP A 528 -6.90 -54.62 -10.06
N PRO A 529 -6.39 -55.86 -9.86
CA PRO A 529 -4.97 -56.19 -9.96
C PRO A 529 -4.43 -56.45 -11.39
N ASN A 530 -5.15 -56.11 -12.47
CA ASN A 530 -4.75 -56.49 -13.84
C ASN A 530 -4.41 -55.36 -14.84
N ALA A 531 -3.95 -54.19 -14.40
CA ALA A 531 -3.47 -53.14 -15.35
C ALA A 531 -1.95 -53.23 -15.63
N PRO A 532 -1.49 -53.27 -16.90
CA PRO A 532 -0.07 -53.36 -17.24
C PRO A 532 0.65 -52.00 -17.20
N THR A 533 1.90 -52.01 -16.72
CA THR A 533 2.85 -50.89 -16.66
C THR A 533 3.45 -50.53 -18.03
N PRO A 534 3.73 -49.24 -18.35
CA PRO A 534 4.42 -48.85 -19.58
C PRO A 534 5.96 -48.84 -19.46
N ASP A 535 6.63 -49.22 -20.55
CA ASP A 535 8.08 -49.36 -20.71
C ASP A 535 8.87 -48.03 -20.69
N THR A 536 10.06 -48.09 -20.09
CA THR A 536 11.08 -47.03 -20.07
C THR A 536 11.98 -47.11 -21.32
N PRO A 537 12.31 -46.01 -22.04
CA PRO A 537 13.17 -46.06 -23.22
C PRO A 537 14.66 -46.26 -22.88
N GLN A 538 15.34 -47.15 -23.60
CA GLN A 538 16.78 -47.36 -23.56
C GLN A 538 17.56 -46.22 -24.25
N ALA A 539 18.73 -45.88 -23.69
CA ALA A 539 19.66 -44.90 -24.24
C ALA A 539 20.41 -45.44 -25.49
N PRO A 540 20.77 -44.58 -26.46
CA PRO A 540 21.48 -45.00 -27.67
C PRO A 540 22.96 -45.30 -27.40
N THR A 541 23.40 -46.44 -27.91
CA THR A 541 24.79 -46.90 -27.93
C THR A 541 25.51 -46.41 -29.20
N GLY A 542 26.45 -45.48 -29.05
CA GLY A 542 27.40 -45.08 -30.09
C GLY A 542 28.79 -44.83 -29.49
N PRO A 543 29.88 -45.18 -30.19
CA PRO A 543 31.24 -45.00 -29.66
C PRO A 543 31.62 -43.51 -29.62
N PRO A 544 32.35 -43.07 -28.58
CA PRO A 544 32.81 -41.69 -28.46
C PRO A 544 33.88 -41.34 -29.52
N PRO A 545 33.99 -40.06 -29.92
CA PRO A 545 34.97 -39.58 -30.89
C PRO A 545 36.42 -39.76 -30.39
N THR A 546 37.35 -39.89 -31.33
CA THR A 546 38.76 -40.16 -31.01
C THR A 546 39.47 -38.89 -30.49
N PRO A 547 40.55 -39.05 -29.70
CA PRO A 547 41.32 -37.91 -29.18
C PRO A 547 41.86 -36.95 -30.25
N GLU A 548 42.07 -37.42 -31.48
CA GLU A 548 42.52 -36.58 -32.62
C GLU A 548 41.38 -35.69 -33.16
N GLU A 549 40.14 -36.17 -33.22
CA GLU A 549 38.96 -35.35 -33.59
C GLU A 549 38.65 -34.28 -32.54
N ILE A 550 39.01 -34.53 -31.28
CA ILE A 550 38.84 -33.58 -30.17
C ILE A 550 39.95 -32.52 -30.17
N ALA A 551 41.17 -32.87 -30.57
CA ALA A 551 42.31 -31.95 -30.63
C ALA A 551 42.20 -30.95 -31.79
N GLU A 552 41.66 -31.37 -32.94
CA GLU A 552 41.50 -30.50 -34.12
C GLU A 552 40.33 -29.50 -33.98
N ALA A 553 39.31 -29.84 -33.18
CA ALA A 553 38.22 -28.92 -32.83
C ALA A 553 38.62 -27.88 -31.78
N ALA A 554 39.53 -28.21 -30.86
CA ALA A 554 40.00 -27.29 -29.82
C ALA A 554 40.99 -26.24 -30.35
N ALA A 555 41.81 -26.59 -31.35
CA ALA A 555 42.82 -25.68 -31.90
C ALA A 555 42.24 -24.53 -32.77
N ASN A 556 41.02 -24.68 -33.27
CA ASN A 556 40.35 -23.67 -34.11
C ASN A 556 39.50 -22.66 -33.32
N ASP A 557 39.11 -22.97 -32.07
CA ASP A 557 38.21 -22.11 -31.26
C ASP A 557 38.97 -21.06 -30.41
N ASP A 558 40.30 -21.20 -30.27
CA ASP A 558 41.17 -20.28 -29.50
C ASP A 558 41.71 -19.09 -30.33
N LYS A 559 41.66 -19.16 -31.67
CA LYS A 559 42.06 -18.04 -32.53
C LYS A 559 40.96 -16.98 -32.73
N ASP A 560 39.68 -17.36 -32.67
CA ASP A 560 38.55 -16.44 -32.88
C ASP A 560 38.11 -15.67 -31.62
N LYS A 561 38.54 -16.10 -30.43
CA LYS A 561 38.25 -15.42 -29.15
C LYS A 561 39.22 -14.28 -28.81
N ASN A 562 40.50 -14.42 -29.19
CA ASN A 562 41.52 -13.40 -28.87
C ASN A 562 41.40 -12.09 -29.67
N ASP A 563 40.69 -12.08 -30.80
CA ASP A 563 40.49 -10.87 -31.62
C ASP A 563 39.22 -10.06 -31.26
N LYS A 564 38.27 -10.63 -30.51
CA LYS A 564 37.05 -9.92 -30.06
C LYS A 564 37.20 -9.19 -28.73
N ASP A 565 38.11 -9.62 -27.85
CA ASP A 565 38.29 -9.02 -26.52
C ASP A 565 39.10 -7.70 -26.50
N LYS A 566 39.63 -7.24 -27.64
CA LYS A 566 40.36 -5.97 -27.75
C LYS A 566 39.52 -4.74 -28.14
N LYS A 567 38.23 -4.87 -28.46
CA LYS A 567 37.36 -3.73 -28.83
C LYS A 567 36.01 -3.78 -28.12
N GLY A 568 35.98 -3.39 -26.83
CA GLY A 568 34.71 -3.20 -26.13
C GLY A 568 34.80 -3.11 -24.62
N LYS A 569 35.58 -2.16 -24.08
CA LYS A 569 35.42 -1.75 -22.68
C LYS A 569 34.61 -0.45 -22.63
N LYS A 570 33.34 -0.55 -22.25
CA LYS A 570 32.58 0.58 -21.68
C LYS A 570 32.35 0.28 -20.20
N ASN A 571 32.49 1.31 -19.36
CA ASN A 571 32.39 1.26 -17.91
C ASN A 571 30.96 0.85 -17.47
N PRO A 572 30.79 -0.14 -16.59
CA PRO A 572 29.46 -0.53 -16.05
C PRO A 572 28.94 0.40 -14.95
N ASP A 573 29.77 1.29 -14.40
CA ASP A 573 29.41 2.10 -13.23
C ASP A 573 28.76 3.46 -13.58
N GLU A 574 28.77 3.86 -14.85
CA GLU A 574 28.11 5.11 -15.32
C GLU A 574 26.62 4.90 -15.64
N ASP A 575 26.20 3.75 -16.18
CA ASP A 575 24.79 3.54 -16.57
C ASP A 575 23.85 3.31 -15.37
N ASP A 576 24.32 2.64 -14.30
CA ASP A 576 23.53 2.41 -13.07
C ASP A 576 23.39 3.65 -12.18
N SER A 577 24.28 4.64 -12.34
CA SER A 577 24.22 5.92 -11.62
C SER A 577 23.38 6.96 -12.36
N ILE A 578 23.36 6.93 -13.70
CA ILE A 578 22.50 7.79 -14.53
C ILE A 578 21.01 7.39 -14.40
N ILE A 579 20.69 6.09 -14.39
CA ILE A 579 19.30 5.60 -14.26
C ILE A 579 18.72 5.92 -12.86
N LYS A 580 19.51 5.77 -11.79
CA LYS A 580 19.08 6.14 -10.42
C LYS A 580 18.98 7.66 -10.20
N PHE A 581 19.74 8.44 -10.97
CA PHE A 581 19.72 9.89 -10.93
C PHE A 581 18.50 10.45 -11.70
N GLU A 582 18.14 9.86 -12.85
CA GLU A 582 16.95 10.24 -13.61
C GLU A 582 15.64 9.87 -12.89
N ASP A 583 15.55 8.69 -12.26
CA ASP A 583 14.38 8.28 -11.47
C ASP A 583 14.16 9.14 -10.21
N ALA A 584 15.25 9.59 -9.57
CA ALA A 584 15.19 10.51 -8.43
C ALA A 584 14.74 11.93 -8.85
N ILE A 585 15.23 12.43 -10.00
CA ILE A 585 14.81 13.72 -10.57
C ILE A 585 13.34 13.72 -11.00
N LEU A 586 12.86 12.62 -11.60
CA LEU A 586 11.46 12.48 -12.02
C LEU A 586 10.52 12.39 -10.81
N SER A 587 10.90 11.68 -9.74
CA SER A 587 10.08 11.56 -8.52
C SER A 587 10.00 12.84 -7.69
N ALA A 588 11.08 13.64 -7.62
CA ALA A 588 11.12 14.91 -6.91
C ALA A 588 10.32 16.00 -7.63
N ASN A 589 10.47 16.10 -8.96
CA ASN A 589 9.67 17.02 -9.77
C ASN A 589 8.17 16.69 -9.73
N GLN A 590 7.76 15.41 -9.66
CA GLN A 590 6.35 15.04 -9.62
C GLN A 590 5.66 15.48 -8.31
N ALA A 591 6.33 15.29 -7.16
CA ALA A 591 5.80 15.66 -5.84
C ALA A 591 5.73 17.18 -5.63
N ASP A 592 6.70 17.91 -6.17
CA ASP A 592 6.73 19.38 -6.11
C ASP A 592 5.77 20.01 -7.11
N ILE A 593 5.56 19.42 -8.30
CA ILE A 593 4.53 19.85 -9.26
C ILE A 593 3.11 19.59 -8.72
N GLU A 594 2.88 18.48 -8.02
CA GLU A 594 1.59 18.20 -7.37
C GLU A 594 1.30 19.15 -6.20
N ARG A 595 2.32 19.50 -5.39
CA ARG A 595 2.20 20.56 -4.36
C ARG A 595 1.99 21.94 -4.97
N ILE A 596 2.72 22.32 -6.01
CA ILE A 596 2.59 23.65 -6.66
C ILE A 596 1.21 23.79 -7.34
N ASN A 597 0.65 22.72 -7.91
CA ASN A 597 -0.68 22.74 -8.52
C ASN A 597 -1.84 22.74 -7.50
N GLU A 598 -1.59 22.35 -6.25
CA GLU A 598 -2.60 22.38 -5.17
C GLU A 598 -2.72 23.79 -4.53
N PHE A 599 -1.73 24.67 -4.72
CA PHE A 599 -1.64 25.98 -4.05
C PHE A 599 -1.70 27.22 -4.96
N LEU A 600 -1.74 27.07 -6.30
CA LEU A 600 -1.89 28.21 -7.22
C LEU A 600 -3.36 28.39 -7.66
N PRO A 601 -3.98 29.58 -7.50
CA PRO A 601 -5.23 29.86 -8.18
C PRO A 601 -4.97 29.83 -9.69
N GLN A 602 -5.89 29.21 -10.45
CA GLN A 602 -5.79 29.08 -11.90
C GLN A 602 -5.83 30.46 -12.57
N VAL A 603 -4.67 31.11 -12.67
CA VAL A 603 -4.45 32.21 -13.61
C VAL A 603 -4.64 31.60 -14.99
N GLU A 604 -5.69 32.00 -15.72
CA GLU A 604 -5.91 31.59 -17.11
C GLU A 604 -4.69 31.98 -17.95
N LYS A 605 -3.70 31.09 -18.05
CA LYS A 605 -2.61 31.20 -19.01
C LYS A 605 -3.27 31.17 -20.38
N GLY A 606 -3.14 32.28 -21.12
CA GLY A 606 -3.66 32.35 -22.49
C GLY A 606 -3.22 31.12 -23.29
N PHE A 607 -4.14 30.57 -24.09
CA PHE A 607 -4.02 29.29 -24.81
C PHE A 607 -2.62 28.98 -25.37
N LEU A 608 -1.91 29.97 -25.91
CA LEU A 608 -0.57 29.80 -26.49
C LEU A 608 0.53 29.56 -25.45
N ALA A 609 0.45 30.17 -24.27
CA ALA A 609 1.40 29.96 -23.18
C ALA A 609 1.20 28.59 -22.53
N GLN A 610 -0.06 28.15 -22.44
CA GLN A 610 -0.39 26.79 -22.00
C GLN A 610 0.09 25.75 -23.02
N LEU A 611 -0.14 25.99 -24.31
CA LEU A 611 0.37 25.11 -25.37
C LEU A 611 1.91 25.05 -25.37
N TRP A 612 2.61 26.17 -25.13
CA TRP A 612 4.08 26.17 -25.05
C TRP A 612 4.63 25.53 -23.77
N ALA A 613 3.99 25.75 -22.62
CA ALA A 613 4.40 25.14 -21.36
C ALA A 613 4.13 23.62 -21.33
N ASP A 614 3.06 23.17 -21.99
CA ASP A 614 2.69 21.76 -22.09
C ASP A 614 3.38 21.04 -23.27
N THR A 615 4.11 21.77 -24.12
CA THR A 615 4.88 21.18 -25.24
C THR A 615 6.34 21.04 -24.86
N SER A 616 6.71 19.86 -24.35
CA SER A 616 8.12 19.46 -24.25
C SER A 616 8.63 19.11 -25.66
N PHE A 617 9.63 19.84 -26.16
CA PHE A 617 10.27 19.49 -27.43
C PHE A 617 11.26 18.35 -27.20
N LEU A 618 11.06 17.22 -27.86
CA LEU A 618 12.07 16.16 -27.95
C LEU A 618 13.35 16.75 -28.56
N SER A 619 14.49 16.55 -27.89
CA SER A 619 15.76 16.96 -28.46
C SER A 619 16.01 16.19 -29.76
N ILE A 620 16.76 16.78 -30.69
CA ILE A 620 17.16 16.09 -31.93
C ILE A 620 17.92 14.80 -31.61
N GLU A 621 18.64 14.76 -30.48
CA GLU A 621 19.31 13.56 -30.00
C GLU A 621 18.31 12.47 -29.61
N ASP A 622 17.23 12.81 -28.90
CA ASP A 622 16.19 11.85 -28.52
C ASP A 622 15.43 11.33 -29.73
N ILE A 623 15.13 12.21 -30.70
CA ILE A 623 14.59 11.79 -32.01
C ILE A 623 15.55 10.80 -32.68
N GLY A 624 16.85 11.09 -32.67
CA GLY A 624 17.89 10.20 -33.19
C GLY A 624 17.94 8.85 -32.47
N LYS A 625 17.84 8.84 -31.13
CA LYS A 625 17.77 7.62 -30.31
C LYS A 625 16.51 6.81 -30.62
N ILE A 626 15.35 7.46 -30.71
CA ILE A 626 14.08 6.83 -31.10
C ILE A 626 14.20 6.18 -32.49
N PHE A 627 14.73 6.90 -33.48
CA PHE A 627 14.94 6.34 -34.82
C PHE A 627 15.90 5.15 -34.82
N LYS A 628 16.99 5.21 -34.03
CA LYS A 628 17.92 4.09 -33.89
C LYS A 628 17.23 2.88 -33.27
N VAL A 629 16.48 3.05 -32.18
CA VAL A 629 15.70 1.98 -31.53
C VAL A 629 14.66 1.41 -32.49
N MET A 630 13.98 2.24 -33.28
CA MET A 630 13.04 1.80 -34.32
C MET A 630 13.75 0.97 -35.40
N ILE A 631 14.91 1.41 -35.89
CA ILE A 631 15.68 0.68 -36.90
C ILE A 631 16.18 -0.64 -36.35
N ASP A 632 16.71 -0.67 -35.13
CA ASP A 632 17.21 -1.89 -34.49
C ASP A 632 16.08 -2.89 -34.21
N PHE A 633 14.89 -2.40 -33.84
CA PHE A 633 13.69 -3.20 -33.72
C PHE A 633 13.24 -3.77 -35.07
N VAL A 634 13.22 -2.97 -36.14
CA VAL A 634 12.87 -3.43 -37.49
C VAL A 634 13.88 -4.46 -38.00
N LYS A 635 15.19 -4.20 -37.84
CA LYS A 635 16.26 -5.14 -38.23
C LYS A 635 16.13 -6.46 -37.49
N THR A 636 16.02 -6.41 -36.16
CA THR A 636 15.77 -7.61 -35.34
C THR A 636 14.55 -8.36 -35.85
N ARG A 637 13.42 -7.67 -36.09
CA ARG A 637 12.20 -8.30 -36.58
C ARG A 637 12.41 -8.94 -37.95
N MET A 638 13.19 -8.33 -38.83
CA MET A 638 13.53 -8.90 -40.14
C MET A 638 14.45 -10.13 -40.00
N ASP A 639 15.49 -10.06 -39.18
CA ASP A 639 16.44 -11.17 -38.94
C ASP A 639 15.73 -12.36 -38.29
N THR A 640 14.88 -12.12 -37.28
CA THR A 640 14.03 -13.15 -36.69
C THR A 640 13.10 -13.76 -37.75
N ARG A 641 12.44 -12.95 -38.58
CA ARG A 641 11.56 -13.45 -39.66
C ARG A 641 12.35 -14.29 -40.66
N GLN A 642 13.57 -13.89 -41.01
CA GLN A 642 14.45 -14.66 -41.86
C GLN A 642 14.84 -15.98 -41.20
N ASN A 643 15.28 -15.98 -39.95
CA ASN A 643 15.63 -17.19 -39.20
C ASN A 643 14.44 -18.16 -39.04
N ILE A 644 13.24 -17.64 -38.77
CA ILE A 644 12.01 -18.44 -38.72
C ILE A 644 11.66 -19.01 -40.10
N ARG A 645 11.77 -18.21 -41.16
CA ARG A 645 11.46 -18.65 -42.53
C ARG A 645 12.45 -19.71 -43.00
N THR A 646 13.74 -19.47 -42.81
CA THR A 646 14.83 -20.40 -43.10
C THR A 646 14.67 -21.68 -42.29
N GLY A 647 14.37 -21.57 -40.99
CA GLY A 647 14.06 -22.70 -40.13
C GLY A 647 12.84 -23.50 -40.60
N ARG A 648 11.75 -22.84 -41.02
CA ARG A 648 10.53 -23.52 -41.51
C ARG A 648 10.73 -24.24 -42.85
N ILE A 649 11.55 -23.66 -43.74
CA ILE A 649 11.90 -24.29 -45.02
C ILE A 649 12.82 -25.49 -44.76
N GLY A 650 13.84 -25.30 -43.91
CA GLY A 650 14.83 -26.32 -43.60
C GLY A 650 14.34 -27.45 -42.69
N GLU A 651 13.29 -27.23 -41.88
CA GLU A 651 12.67 -28.23 -41.01
C GLU A 651 12.16 -29.46 -41.79
N LYS A 652 11.85 -29.30 -43.07
CA LYS A 652 11.40 -30.39 -43.96
C LYS A 652 12.54 -31.14 -44.65
N LEU A 653 13.79 -30.68 -44.50
CA LEU A 653 14.94 -31.32 -45.14
C LEU A 653 15.35 -32.58 -44.37
N PRO A 654 15.58 -33.71 -45.05
CA PRO A 654 16.18 -34.89 -44.43
C PRO A 654 17.60 -34.54 -43.94
N TYR A 655 18.01 -35.12 -42.82
CA TYR A 655 19.31 -34.93 -42.13
C TYR A 655 19.54 -33.57 -41.44
N PHE A 656 19.16 -32.44 -42.05
CA PHE A 656 19.39 -31.10 -41.47
C PHE A 656 18.20 -30.52 -40.72
N GLY A 657 17.03 -31.15 -40.78
CA GLY A 657 15.80 -30.64 -40.16
C GLY A 657 15.91 -30.37 -38.66
N THR A 658 16.73 -31.13 -37.93
CA THR A 658 17.01 -30.91 -36.50
C THR A 658 17.77 -29.60 -36.25
N GLU A 659 18.79 -29.28 -37.05
CA GLU A 659 19.54 -28.03 -36.94
C GLU A 659 18.70 -26.81 -37.33
N PHE A 660 17.86 -26.92 -38.37
CA PHE A 660 16.93 -25.85 -38.72
C PHE A 660 15.82 -25.65 -37.68
N LYS A 661 15.39 -26.72 -36.98
CA LYS A 661 14.52 -26.60 -35.79
C LYS A 661 15.22 -25.86 -34.65
N LYS A 662 16.49 -26.17 -34.37
CA LYS A 662 17.29 -25.43 -33.38
C LYS A 662 17.46 -23.96 -33.75
N LEU A 663 17.75 -23.66 -35.02
CA LEU A 663 17.88 -22.28 -35.52
C LEU A 663 16.57 -21.49 -35.38
N LYS A 664 15.44 -22.13 -35.71
CA LYS A 664 14.10 -21.55 -35.51
C LYS A 664 13.82 -21.29 -34.03
N ALA A 665 14.17 -22.24 -33.15
CA ALA A 665 14.00 -22.08 -31.71
C ALA A 665 14.90 -20.98 -31.14
N ALA A 666 16.16 -20.88 -31.58
CA ALA A 666 17.08 -19.83 -31.18
C ALA A 666 16.59 -18.44 -31.61
N GLY A 667 16.14 -18.29 -32.87
CA GLY A 667 15.57 -17.03 -33.35
C GLY A 667 14.30 -16.62 -32.61
N LEU A 668 13.42 -17.57 -32.27
CA LEU A 668 12.24 -17.30 -31.44
C LEU A 668 12.61 -16.92 -30.01
N SER A 669 13.63 -17.55 -29.42
CA SER A 669 14.13 -17.24 -28.08
C SER A 669 14.71 -15.83 -28.00
N GLU A 670 15.54 -15.43 -28.98
CA GLU A 670 16.09 -14.08 -29.05
C GLU A 670 14.99 -13.03 -29.19
N TYR A 671 14.00 -13.29 -30.06
CA TYR A 671 12.86 -12.40 -30.25
C TYR A 671 12.00 -12.28 -28.99
N PHE A 672 11.74 -13.42 -28.33
CA PHE A 672 11.05 -13.46 -27.04
C PHE A 672 11.79 -12.64 -25.99
N GLY A 673 13.12 -12.80 -25.88
CA GLY A 673 13.96 -12.06 -24.94
C GLY A 673 13.88 -10.54 -25.14
N LYS A 674 13.93 -10.07 -26.40
CA LYS A 674 13.84 -8.65 -26.73
C LYS A 674 12.46 -8.04 -26.46
N ILE A 675 11.38 -8.77 -26.77
CA ILE A 675 10.03 -8.31 -26.40
C ILE A 675 9.86 -8.32 -24.89
N LYS A 676 10.40 -9.35 -24.21
CA LYS A 676 10.32 -9.44 -22.74
C LYS A 676 11.00 -8.25 -22.09
N SER A 677 12.22 -7.90 -22.48
CA SER A 677 12.91 -6.72 -21.93
C SER A 677 12.13 -5.43 -22.18
N TYR A 678 11.50 -5.28 -23.35
CA TYR A 678 10.65 -4.12 -23.63
C TYR A 678 9.42 -4.08 -22.73
N LEU A 679 8.64 -5.16 -22.68
CA LEU A 679 7.42 -5.22 -21.89
C LEU A 679 7.66 -5.25 -20.37
N ASP A 680 8.85 -5.63 -19.92
CA ASP A 680 9.18 -5.61 -18.50
C ASP A 680 9.29 -4.17 -17.97
N THR A 681 9.74 -3.24 -18.82
CA THR A 681 9.74 -1.79 -18.55
C THR A 681 8.36 -1.14 -18.68
N ALA A 682 7.44 -1.77 -19.40
CA ALA A 682 6.09 -1.24 -19.60
C ALA A 682 5.25 -1.33 -18.30
N GLY A 683 4.35 -0.36 -18.14
CA GLY A 683 3.38 -0.35 -17.05
C GLY A 683 2.43 -1.54 -17.14
N ILE A 684 1.98 -2.07 -15.99
CA ILE A 684 1.02 -3.20 -15.96
C ILE A 684 -0.21 -2.97 -16.83
N PRO A 685 -0.82 -1.75 -16.86
CA PRO A 685 -1.97 -1.52 -17.72
C PRO A 685 -1.68 -1.77 -19.21
N GLU A 686 -0.52 -1.32 -19.68
CA GLU A 686 -0.09 -1.52 -21.07
C GLU A 686 0.14 -2.99 -21.39
N VAL A 687 0.80 -3.73 -20.48
CA VAL A 687 1.02 -5.18 -20.66
C VAL A 687 -0.31 -5.94 -20.72
N ILE A 688 -1.32 -5.54 -19.93
CA ILE A 688 -2.67 -6.13 -19.99
C ILE A 688 -3.34 -5.82 -21.32
N GLU A 689 -3.26 -4.59 -21.81
CA GLU A 689 -3.84 -4.21 -23.09
C GLU A 689 -3.23 -5.00 -24.25
N ILE A 690 -1.91 -5.17 -24.23
CA ILE A 690 -1.17 -6.01 -25.18
C ILE A 690 -1.59 -7.49 -25.06
N ALA A 691 -1.82 -8.00 -23.85
CA ALA A 691 -2.32 -9.36 -23.65
C ALA A 691 -3.75 -9.55 -24.19
N ARG A 692 -4.60 -8.52 -24.14
CA ARG A 692 -5.98 -8.53 -24.70
C ARG A 692 -5.98 -8.39 -26.23
N ASN A 693 -5.03 -7.63 -26.78
CA ASN A 693 -4.91 -7.36 -28.21
C ASN A 693 -3.53 -7.71 -28.78
N PRO A 694 -3.07 -8.96 -28.65
CA PRO A 694 -1.74 -9.35 -29.12
C PRO A 694 -1.67 -9.33 -30.64
N SER A 695 -0.56 -8.83 -31.17
CA SER A 695 -0.30 -8.84 -32.62
C SER A 695 0.07 -10.23 -33.15
N ASP A 696 0.72 -11.05 -32.33
CA ASP A 696 1.16 -12.40 -32.67
C ASP A 696 1.23 -13.28 -31.39
N PRO A 697 1.37 -14.61 -31.50
CA PRO A 697 1.36 -15.48 -30.32
C PRO A 697 2.61 -15.33 -29.45
N VAL A 698 3.71 -14.76 -29.95
CA VAL A 698 4.90 -14.48 -29.12
C VAL A 698 4.62 -13.28 -28.21
N TRP A 699 4.02 -12.20 -28.73
CA TRP A 699 3.58 -11.07 -27.91
C TRP A 699 2.61 -11.50 -26.82
N LEU A 700 1.65 -12.37 -27.15
CA LEU A 700 0.76 -12.94 -26.14
C LEU A 700 1.54 -13.74 -25.09
N LYS A 701 2.44 -14.64 -25.51
CA LYS A 701 3.24 -15.45 -24.56
C LYS A 701 4.06 -14.57 -23.62
N VAL A 702 4.73 -13.54 -24.14
CA VAL A 702 5.57 -12.64 -23.34
C VAL A 702 4.70 -11.83 -22.36
N ALA A 703 3.58 -11.27 -22.83
CA ALA A 703 2.67 -10.52 -21.96
C ALA A 703 2.11 -11.40 -20.82
N LEU A 704 1.68 -12.64 -21.13
CA LEU A 704 1.25 -13.61 -20.12
C LEU A 704 2.38 -13.99 -19.16
N THR A 705 3.61 -14.13 -19.66
CA THR A 705 4.80 -14.41 -18.85
C THR A 705 5.05 -13.29 -17.84
N ILE A 706 5.04 -12.03 -18.30
CA ILE A 706 5.28 -10.87 -17.45
C ILE A 706 4.15 -10.68 -16.45
N LEU A 707 2.89 -10.80 -16.88
CA LEU A 707 1.74 -10.74 -15.96
C LEU A 707 1.80 -11.86 -14.91
N SER A 708 2.30 -13.04 -15.29
CA SER A 708 2.53 -14.13 -14.35
C SER A 708 3.69 -13.82 -13.40
N GLU A 709 4.85 -13.40 -13.90
CA GLU A 709 6.03 -13.09 -13.08
C GLU A 709 5.77 -11.94 -12.11
N LYS A 710 4.99 -10.94 -12.54
CA LYS A 710 4.55 -9.81 -11.71
C LYS A 710 3.31 -10.14 -10.86
N GLY A 711 2.68 -11.31 -11.05
CA GLY A 711 1.49 -11.70 -10.27
C GLY A 711 0.23 -10.88 -10.57
N HIS A 712 0.08 -10.31 -11.78
CA HIS A 712 -1.12 -9.58 -12.22
C HIS A 712 -1.99 -10.38 -13.20
N MET A 713 -1.67 -11.65 -13.44
CA MET A 713 -2.42 -12.49 -14.37
C MET A 713 -3.82 -12.80 -13.84
N ARG A 714 -4.85 -12.36 -14.58
CA ARG A 714 -6.27 -12.61 -14.26
C ARG A 714 -6.87 -13.58 -15.27
N TRP A 715 -6.92 -14.85 -14.89
CA TRP A 715 -7.48 -15.92 -15.72
C TRP A 715 -8.98 -15.81 -15.96
N GLU A 716 -9.68 -14.93 -15.26
CA GLU A 716 -11.10 -14.64 -15.48
C GLU A 716 -11.37 -13.57 -16.56
N ASP A 717 -10.32 -12.96 -17.13
CA ASP A 717 -10.47 -11.90 -18.13
C ASP A 717 -10.88 -12.45 -19.50
N ILE A 718 -12.13 -12.23 -19.89
CA ILE A 718 -12.69 -12.68 -21.17
C ILE A 718 -11.96 -12.11 -22.38
N GLU A 719 -11.42 -10.89 -22.30
CA GLU A 719 -10.68 -10.31 -23.43
C GLU A 719 -9.36 -11.05 -23.65
N ILE A 720 -8.73 -11.53 -22.57
CA ILE A 720 -7.58 -12.43 -22.66
C ILE A 720 -7.99 -13.79 -23.26
N TRP A 721 -9.18 -14.32 -22.93
CA TRP A 721 -9.66 -15.57 -23.53
C TRP A 721 -9.86 -15.43 -25.04
N LYS A 722 -10.48 -14.32 -25.47
CA LYS A 722 -10.61 -13.98 -26.89
C LYS A 722 -9.24 -13.86 -27.56
N ALA A 723 -8.26 -13.27 -26.89
CA ALA A 723 -6.88 -13.18 -27.38
C ALA A 723 -6.23 -14.56 -27.55
N ILE A 724 -6.36 -15.46 -26.57
CA ILE A 724 -5.87 -16.84 -26.65
C ILE A 724 -6.53 -17.58 -27.82
N ASN A 725 -7.85 -17.44 -27.98
CA ASN A 725 -8.61 -18.09 -29.05
C ASN A 725 -8.21 -17.66 -30.47
N LYS A 726 -7.60 -16.48 -30.64
CA LYS A 726 -7.04 -16.05 -31.95
C LYS A 726 -5.93 -17.00 -32.43
N PHE A 727 -5.24 -17.67 -31.51
CA PHE A 727 -4.08 -18.53 -31.82
C PHE A 727 -4.30 -20.00 -31.45
N ALA A 728 -5.24 -20.31 -30.56
CA ALA A 728 -5.54 -21.69 -30.18
C ALA A 728 -6.09 -22.52 -31.35
N PRO A 729 -5.72 -23.82 -31.46
CA PRO A 729 -6.35 -24.76 -32.38
C PRO A 729 -7.88 -24.78 -32.19
N ARG A 730 -8.65 -24.94 -33.28
CA ARG A 730 -10.12 -24.83 -33.27
C ARG A 730 -10.78 -25.78 -32.27
N ASP A 731 -10.24 -26.98 -32.13
CA ASP A 731 -10.70 -28.03 -31.21
C ASP A 731 -10.36 -27.75 -29.73
N LYS A 732 -9.47 -26.78 -29.48
CA LYS A 732 -8.98 -26.38 -28.15
C LYS A 732 -9.37 -24.95 -27.77
N GLN A 733 -10.23 -24.29 -28.55
CA GLN A 733 -10.67 -22.93 -28.25
C GLN A 733 -11.49 -22.90 -26.96
N ILE A 734 -11.31 -21.84 -26.18
CA ILE A 734 -12.07 -21.54 -24.99
C ILE A 734 -13.47 -21.10 -25.41
N PRO A 735 -14.54 -21.79 -24.99
CA PRO A 735 -15.90 -21.33 -25.24
C PRO A 735 -16.15 -19.99 -24.52
N ILE A 736 -16.53 -18.95 -25.28
CA ILE A 736 -16.82 -17.62 -24.74
C ILE A 736 -18.33 -17.49 -24.49
N PRO A 737 -18.77 -17.31 -23.23
CA PRO A 737 -20.19 -17.14 -22.92
C PRO A 737 -20.79 -15.89 -23.55
N SER A 738 -22.05 -15.96 -23.98
CA SER A 738 -22.73 -14.85 -24.67
C SER A 738 -22.97 -13.62 -23.79
N ASN A 739 -23.04 -13.81 -22.47
CA ASN A 739 -23.16 -12.74 -21.48
C ASN A 739 -21.80 -12.13 -21.09
N GLY A 740 -20.68 -12.68 -21.60
CA GLY A 740 -19.34 -12.23 -21.22
C GLY A 740 -18.95 -12.53 -19.76
N ASP A 741 -19.68 -13.42 -19.07
CA ASP A 741 -19.31 -13.87 -17.73
C ASP A 741 -18.56 -15.21 -17.82
N TYR A 742 -17.30 -15.20 -17.40
CA TYR A 742 -16.38 -16.33 -17.36
C TYR A 742 -16.86 -17.52 -16.54
N ARG A 743 -17.82 -17.32 -15.63
CA ARG A 743 -18.39 -18.39 -14.78
C ARG A 743 -19.60 -19.09 -15.38
N THR A 744 -20.12 -18.59 -16.48
CA THR A 744 -21.30 -19.18 -17.13
C THR A 744 -21.00 -20.64 -17.46
N LYS A 745 -21.77 -21.55 -16.85
CA LYS A 745 -21.69 -22.97 -17.16
C LYS A 745 -22.19 -23.21 -18.57
N LEU A 746 -21.44 -24.01 -19.31
CA LEU A 746 -21.81 -24.47 -20.63
C LEU A 746 -22.81 -25.63 -20.52
N GLU A 747 -23.31 -26.11 -21.65
CA GLU A 747 -24.27 -27.23 -21.71
C GLU A 747 -23.73 -28.52 -21.05
N ASP A 748 -22.41 -28.70 -21.05
CA ASP A 748 -21.72 -29.84 -20.41
C ASP A 748 -21.49 -29.65 -18.90
N GLY A 749 -21.91 -28.51 -18.33
CA GLY A 749 -21.73 -28.16 -16.92
C GLY A 749 -20.34 -27.64 -16.56
N THR A 750 -19.40 -27.59 -17.50
CA THR A 750 -18.06 -27.00 -17.32
C THR A 750 -18.07 -25.48 -17.52
N THR A 751 -16.99 -24.82 -17.13
CA THR A 751 -16.80 -23.38 -17.34
C THR A 751 -15.72 -23.15 -18.39
N GLY A 752 -15.73 -21.99 -19.06
CA GLY A 752 -14.67 -21.64 -20.01
C GLY A 752 -13.27 -21.66 -19.36
N ALA A 753 -13.18 -21.44 -18.05
CA ALA A 753 -11.93 -21.51 -17.30
C ALA A 753 -11.28 -22.90 -17.35
N ASP A 754 -12.07 -23.97 -17.47
CA ASP A 754 -11.59 -25.36 -17.55
C ASP A 754 -10.91 -25.67 -18.89
N TYR A 755 -11.19 -24.86 -19.92
CA TYR A 755 -10.60 -24.99 -21.26
C TYR A 755 -9.31 -24.17 -21.44
N ILE A 756 -9.00 -23.23 -20.54
CA ILE A 756 -7.82 -22.36 -20.66
C ILE A 756 -6.54 -23.19 -20.75
N GLN A 757 -6.40 -24.21 -19.90
CA GLN A 757 -5.23 -25.09 -19.91
C GLN A 757 -5.03 -25.73 -21.28
N ARG A 758 -6.09 -26.34 -21.85
CA ARG A 758 -6.04 -27.00 -23.15
C ARG A 758 -5.70 -26.02 -24.27
N ALA A 759 -6.24 -24.80 -24.21
CA ALA A 759 -5.99 -23.77 -25.19
C ALA A 759 -4.52 -23.31 -25.17
N ILE A 760 -3.98 -22.99 -24.00
CA ILE A 760 -2.60 -22.53 -23.81
C ILE A 760 -1.60 -23.63 -24.13
N ASP A 761 -1.82 -24.82 -23.61
CA ASP A 761 -0.97 -25.98 -23.88
C ASP A 761 -1.06 -26.39 -25.36
N GLY A 762 -2.19 -26.11 -26.03
CA GLY A 762 -2.38 -26.27 -27.46
C GLY A 762 -1.58 -25.28 -28.32
N ILE A 763 -1.22 -24.10 -27.80
CA ILE A 763 -0.42 -23.09 -28.52
C ILE A 763 1.08 -23.34 -28.32
N TRP A 764 1.52 -23.58 -27.08
CA TRP A 764 2.95 -23.59 -26.72
C TRP A 764 3.50 -24.92 -26.19
N GLY A 765 2.65 -25.93 -25.96
CA GLY A 765 3.04 -27.25 -25.45
C GLY A 765 2.52 -27.52 -24.03
N GLU A 766 2.48 -28.80 -23.66
CA GLU A 766 1.94 -29.25 -22.38
C GLU A 766 2.71 -28.66 -21.17
N GLY A 767 1.98 -28.21 -20.16
CA GLY A 767 2.53 -27.70 -18.90
C GLY A 767 2.78 -26.19 -18.86
N GLU A 768 2.67 -25.47 -19.99
CA GLU A 768 2.85 -24.01 -20.04
C GLU A 768 1.81 -23.27 -19.20
N TYR A 769 0.53 -23.69 -19.26
CA TYR A 769 -0.49 -23.11 -18.39
C TYR A 769 -0.19 -23.31 -16.90
N ALA A 770 0.25 -24.51 -16.53
CA ALA A 770 0.58 -24.82 -15.13
C ALA A 770 1.75 -23.95 -14.65
N GLY A 771 2.75 -23.70 -15.51
CA GLY A 771 3.84 -22.76 -15.26
C GLY A 771 3.34 -21.35 -14.99
N PHE A 772 2.53 -20.78 -15.89
CA PHE A 772 1.97 -19.44 -15.71
C PHE A 772 1.07 -19.33 -14.48
N LYS A 773 0.25 -20.34 -14.20
CA LYS A 773 -0.63 -20.33 -13.04
C LYS A 773 0.16 -20.37 -11.73
N THR A 774 1.12 -21.29 -11.64
CA THR A 774 1.94 -21.46 -10.43
C THR A 774 2.79 -20.22 -10.16
N ASN A 775 3.47 -19.70 -11.20
CA ASN A 775 4.27 -18.49 -11.08
C ASN A 775 3.40 -17.28 -10.73
N SER A 776 2.21 -17.14 -11.33
CA SER A 776 1.32 -16.03 -10.97
C SER A 776 0.85 -16.07 -9.53
N GLU A 777 0.51 -17.25 -9.00
CA GLU A 777 0.04 -17.39 -7.62
C GLU A 777 1.17 -17.16 -6.60
N SER A 778 2.36 -17.69 -6.86
CA SER A 778 3.53 -17.50 -5.99
C SER A 778 4.05 -16.05 -6.03
N SER A 779 4.15 -15.45 -7.22
CA SER A 779 4.56 -14.05 -7.37
C SER A 779 3.55 -13.09 -6.73
N TYR A 780 2.24 -13.33 -6.89
CA TYR A 780 1.22 -12.51 -6.23
C TYR A 780 1.44 -12.49 -4.72
N GLN A 781 1.59 -13.66 -4.09
CA GLN A 781 1.77 -13.73 -2.65
C GLN A 781 3.09 -13.08 -2.22
N SER A 782 4.18 -13.33 -2.96
CA SER A 782 5.47 -12.70 -2.69
C SER A 782 5.42 -11.17 -2.78
N LYS A 783 4.64 -10.61 -3.71
CA LYS A 783 4.45 -9.16 -3.85
C LYS A 783 3.59 -8.57 -2.75
N VAL A 784 2.52 -9.27 -2.34
CA VAL A 784 1.74 -8.88 -1.15
C VAL A 784 2.62 -8.87 0.09
N ASP A 785 3.41 -9.91 0.32
CA ASP A 785 4.29 -10.00 1.49
C ASP A 785 5.39 -8.93 1.45
N SER A 786 5.93 -8.62 0.27
CA SER A 786 6.89 -7.52 0.09
C SER A 786 6.24 -6.16 0.37
N ALA A 787 5.00 -5.95 -0.07
CA ALA A 787 4.26 -4.71 0.17
C ALA A 787 3.91 -4.52 1.66
N LYS A 788 3.73 -5.60 2.43
CA LYS A 788 3.51 -5.51 3.89
C LYS A 788 4.65 -4.75 4.60
N ASN A 789 5.89 -4.89 4.15
CA ASN A 789 7.02 -4.13 4.72
C ASN A 789 6.86 -2.62 4.51
N THR A 790 6.31 -2.18 3.37
CA THR A 790 6.01 -0.76 3.11
C THR A 790 4.77 -0.31 3.89
N VAL A 791 3.82 -1.22 4.14
CA VAL A 791 2.62 -0.92 4.94
C VAL A 791 2.96 -0.67 6.41
N ASP A 792 4.07 -1.20 6.93
CA ASP A 792 4.53 -0.87 8.28
C ASP A 792 4.81 0.63 8.46
N GLU A 793 5.23 1.34 7.40
CA GLU A 793 5.40 2.80 7.40
C GLU A 793 4.04 3.51 7.49
N VAL A 794 3.05 3.07 6.71
CA VAL A 794 1.65 3.56 6.80
C VAL A 794 1.04 3.23 8.16
N ALA A 795 1.46 2.14 8.79
CA ALA A 795 1.00 1.74 10.11
C ALA A 795 1.52 2.66 11.21
N ALA A 796 2.70 3.26 11.06
CA ALA A 796 3.21 4.26 12.00
C ALA A 796 2.26 5.46 12.13
N GLU A 797 1.52 5.80 11.06
CA GLU A 797 0.54 6.87 11.05
C GLU A 797 -0.87 6.43 11.51
N ASN A 798 -1.10 5.15 11.81
CA ASN A 798 -2.41 4.57 12.12
C ASN A 798 -3.51 4.89 11.09
N ASN A 799 -3.15 4.99 9.80
CA ASN A 799 -4.02 5.53 8.75
C ASN A 799 -4.41 4.53 7.65
N HIS A 800 -4.48 3.22 7.92
CA HIS A 800 -4.82 2.21 6.90
C HIS A 800 -6.17 2.49 6.22
N SER A 801 -7.18 2.90 6.99
CA SER A 801 -8.51 3.22 6.44
C SER A 801 -8.48 4.44 5.51
N GLY A 802 -7.65 5.44 5.81
CA GLY A 802 -7.47 6.61 4.97
C GLY A 802 -6.79 6.26 3.65
N GLU A 803 -5.76 5.42 3.69
CA GLU A 803 -5.05 4.98 2.49
C GLU A 803 -5.93 4.09 1.60
N LEU A 804 -6.66 3.13 2.18
CA LEU A 804 -7.65 2.31 1.45
C LEU A 804 -8.75 3.17 0.82
N THR A 805 -9.17 4.25 1.50
CA THR A 805 -10.12 5.23 0.96
C THR A 805 -9.54 5.92 -0.28
N LYS A 806 -8.29 6.41 -0.22
CA LYS A 806 -7.62 7.06 -1.36
C LYS A 806 -7.49 6.12 -2.55
N LEU A 807 -7.02 4.89 -2.33
CA LEU A 807 -6.87 3.89 -3.39
C LEU A 807 -8.23 3.56 -4.04
N LEU A 808 -9.29 3.39 -3.24
CA LEU A 808 -10.62 3.13 -3.79
C LEU A 808 -11.18 4.31 -4.60
N LYS A 809 -10.95 5.56 -4.15
CA LYS A 809 -11.33 6.77 -4.92
C LYS A 809 -10.64 6.81 -6.28
N ARG A 810 -9.32 6.62 -6.30
CA ARG A 810 -8.52 6.58 -7.52
C ARG A 810 -8.98 5.47 -8.47
N HIS A 811 -9.27 4.27 -7.94
CA HIS A 811 -9.85 3.18 -8.74
C HIS A 811 -11.19 3.57 -9.37
N ARG A 812 -12.10 4.21 -8.61
CA ARG A 812 -13.38 4.70 -9.12
C ARG A 812 -13.22 5.88 -10.11
N ALA A 813 -12.14 6.64 -9.99
CA ALA A 813 -11.77 7.67 -10.95
C ALA A 813 -11.29 7.10 -12.30
N GLY A 814 -10.97 5.80 -12.35
CA GLY A 814 -10.50 5.11 -13.56
C GLY A 814 -8.99 4.85 -13.55
N GLU A 815 -8.29 5.17 -12.46
CA GLU A 815 -6.87 4.91 -12.33
C GLU A 815 -6.58 3.44 -12.04
N TYR A 816 -5.39 3.00 -12.46
CA TYR A 816 -4.91 1.67 -12.12
C TYR A 816 -4.42 1.65 -10.67
N ILE A 817 -4.98 0.75 -9.88
CA ILE A 817 -4.52 0.46 -8.52
C ILE A 817 -3.80 -0.87 -8.50
N ASP A 818 -2.64 -0.89 -7.85
CA ASP A 818 -1.92 -2.13 -7.58
C ASP A 818 -2.72 -3.00 -6.59
N PRO A 819 -3.23 -4.18 -7.03
CA PRO A 819 -3.94 -5.09 -6.14
C PRO A 819 -3.08 -5.65 -5.01
N HIS A 820 -1.75 -5.77 -5.19
CA HIS A 820 -0.87 -6.31 -4.15
C HIS A 820 -0.77 -5.36 -2.97
N TYR A 821 -0.54 -4.06 -3.26
CA TYR A 821 -0.49 -3.03 -2.24
C TYR A 821 -1.84 -2.85 -1.53
N TYR A 822 -2.95 -2.81 -2.29
CA TYR A 822 -4.30 -2.73 -1.72
C TYR A 822 -4.59 -3.91 -0.79
N GLU A 823 -4.25 -5.13 -1.21
CA GLU A 823 -4.42 -6.33 -0.38
C GLU A 823 -3.49 -6.33 0.83
N ALA A 824 -2.24 -5.89 0.68
CA ALA A 824 -1.30 -5.82 1.79
C ALA A 824 -1.78 -4.88 2.89
N ILE A 825 -2.30 -3.70 2.53
CA ILE A 825 -2.87 -2.74 3.51
C ILE A 825 -4.08 -3.37 4.22
N LEU A 826 -5.01 -3.95 3.46
CA LEU A 826 -6.22 -4.55 4.04
C LEU A 826 -5.89 -5.78 4.92
N ALA A 827 -4.99 -6.65 4.46
CA ALA A 827 -4.55 -7.80 5.24
C ALA A 827 -3.83 -7.38 6.51
N HIS A 828 -2.97 -6.36 6.44
CA HIS A 828 -2.28 -5.82 7.61
C HIS A 828 -3.24 -5.16 8.60
N ALA A 829 -4.21 -4.38 8.11
CA ALA A 829 -5.25 -3.75 8.93
C ALA A 829 -6.05 -4.80 9.71
N ILE A 830 -6.39 -5.93 9.07
CA ILE A 830 -7.07 -7.06 9.70
C ILE A 830 -6.16 -7.82 10.68
N GLU A 831 -4.94 -8.16 10.26
CA GLU A 831 -4.02 -8.99 11.06
C GLU A 831 -3.54 -8.30 12.33
N LYS A 832 -3.40 -6.97 12.30
CA LYS A 832 -2.91 -6.17 13.42
C LYS A 832 -4.00 -5.41 14.18
N GLY A 833 -5.22 -5.37 13.66
CA GLY A 833 -6.31 -4.64 14.34
C GLY A 833 -6.27 -3.12 14.17
N PHE A 834 -5.63 -2.60 13.12
CA PHE A 834 -5.53 -1.15 12.92
C PHE A 834 -6.76 -0.53 12.25
N SER A 835 -7.80 -1.31 11.97
CA SER A 835 -9.02 -0.82 11.35
C SER A 835 -10.26 -1.53 11.89
N GLU A 836 -11.33 -0.77 12.04
CA GLU A 836 -12.61 -1.27 12.52
C GLU A 836 -13.18 -2.37 11.60
N PRO A 837 -13.95 -3.32 12.14
CA PRO A 837 -14.61 -4.34 11.33
C PRO A 837 -15.50 -3.82 10.22
N ASN A 838 -16.18 -2.68 10.43
CA ASN A 838 -16.97 -2.04 9.38
C ASN A 838 -16.09 -1.64 8.20
N SER A 839 -14.93 -1.04 8.47
CA SER A 839 -13.95 -0.64 7.44
C SER A 839 -13.37 -1.84 6.70
N ASN A 840 -12.94 -2.87 7.43
CA ASN A 840 -12.38 -4.07 6.81
C ASN A 840 -13.37 -4.75 5.86
N ILE A 841 -14.63 -4.91 6.28
CA ILE A 841 -15.68 -5.50 5.45
C ILE A 841 -16.04 -4.58 4.27
N TYR A 842 -16.11 -3.28 4.48
CA TYR A 842 -16.36 -2.31 3.42
C TYR A 842 -15.29 -2.41 2.32
N PHE A 843 -14.01 -2.29 2.66
CA PHE A 843 -12.92 -2.33 1.68
C PHE A 843 -12.76 -3.70 1.03
N LEU A 844 -13.00 -4.79 1.76
CA LEU A 844 -13.05 -6.12 1.18
C LEU A 844 -14.15 -6.21 0.10
N VAL A 845 -15.36 -5.76 0.43
CA VAL A 845 -16.50 -5.83 -0.48
C VAL A 845 -16.27 -4.95 -1.70
N HIS A 846 -15.80 -3.72 -1.51
CA HIS A 846 -15.53 -2.81 -2.61
C HIS A 846 -14.35 -3.24 -3.47
N GLY A 847 -13.28 -3.76 -2.88
CA GLY A 847 -12.13 -4.27 -3.63
C GLY A 847 -12.49 -5.45 -4.53
N LEU A 848 -13.46 -6.28 -4.14
CA LEU A 848 -13.94 -7.44 -4.91
C LEU A 848 -15.15 -7.16 -5.80
N GLY A 849 -15.93 -6.12 -5.50
CA GLY A 849 -17.23 -5.84 -6.12
C GLY A 849 -17.31 -4.54 -6.91
N THR A 850 -16.37 -3.60 -6.78
CA THR A 850 -16.47 -2.30 -7.46
C THR A 850 -15.75 -2.33 -8.81
N PRO A 851 -16.46 -2.35 -9.94
CA PRO A 851 -15.81 -2.20 -11.24
C PRO A 851 -15.22 -0.78 -11.34
N GLY A 852 -14.00 -0.68 -11.83
CA GLY A 852 -13.29 0.59 -11.99
C GLY A 852 -11.95 0.40 -12.68
N GLY A 853 -11.10 1.41 -12.60
CA GLY A 853 -9.80 1.44 -13.25
C GLY A 853 -9.88 1.42 -14.79
N PRO A 854 -8.73 1.30 -15.48
CA PRO A 854 -8.68 1.33 -16.95
C PRO A 854 -9.39 0.14 -17.61
N PHE A 855 -9.69 -0.91 -16.84
CA PHE A 855 -10.26 -2.16 -17.35
C PHE A 855 -11.69 -2.42 -16.89
N ASN A 856 -12.32 -1.46 -16.20
CA ASN A 856 -13.67 -1.58 -15.65
C ASN A 856 -13.89 -2.89 -14.87
N ARG A 857 -12.93 -3.23 -14.00
CA ARG A 857 -12.91 -4.49 -13.22
C ARG A 857 -12.66 -4.19 -11.73
N PRO A 858 -12.97 -5.12 -10.81
CA PRO A 858 -12.61 -4.97 -9.41
C PRO A 858 -11.08 -4.94 -9.21
N ILE A 859 -10.62 -4.26 -8.15
CA ILE A 859 -9.20 -4.19 -7.77
C ILE A 859 -8.69 -5.62 -7.53
N LEU A 860 -9.39 -6.36 -6.67
CA LEU A 860 -9.02 -7.69 -6.24
C LEU A 860 -9.67 -8.77 -7.12
N ASN A 861 -8.95 -9.88 -7.29
CA ASN A 861 -9.54 -11.08 -7.88
C ASN A 861 -10.53 -11.71 -6.90
N PHE A 862 -11.68 -12.17 -7.38
CA PHE A 862 -12.70 -12.85 -6.58
C PHE A 862 -12.18 -14.05 -5.75
N LYS A 863 -11.10 -14.70 -6.20
CA LYS A 863 -10.42 -15.77 -5.46
C LYS A 863 -9.79 -15.28 -4.14
N ARG A 864 -9.53 -13.98 -3.99
CA ARG A 864 -8.92 -13.39 -2.79
C ARG A 864 -9.90 -13.22 -1.62
N ARG A 865 -11.22 -13.41 -1.80
CA ARG A 865 -12.24 -13.19 -0.75
C ARG A 865 -12.02 -13.93 0.58
N THR A 866 -11.23 -15.01 0.59
CA THR A 866 -10.90 -15.79 1.79
C THR A 866 -9.39 -15.83 2.09
N LYS A 867 -8.58 -15.00 1.44
CA LYS A 867 -7.11 -15.01 1.55
C LYS A 867 -6.57 -13.97 2.53
N PHE A 868 -7.45 -13.21 3.17
CA PHE A 868 -7.10 -12.22 4.18
C PHE A 868 -6.88 -12.89 5.54
N GLY A 869 -5.63 -12.97 5.97
CA GLY A 869 -5.25 -13.49 7.29
C GLY A 869 -5.67 -14.94 7.57
N ASN A 870 -5.52 -15.34 8.83
CA ASN A 870 -6.03 -16.62 9.31
C ASN A 870 -7.53 -16.48 9.60
N PRO A 871 -8.42 -17.30 9.00
CA PRO A 871 -9.85 -17.23 9.28
C PRO A 871 -10.21 -17.59 10.73
N ASN A 872 -9.27 -18.09 11.55
CA ASN A 872 -9.46 -18.16 13.00
C ASN A 872 -9.25 -16.82 13.70
N ASN A 873 -8.36 -15.96 13.19
CA ASN A 873 -8.08 -14.65 13.79
C ASN A 873 -9.17 -13.63 13.41
N TYR A 874 -9.75 -13.77 12.21
CA TYR A 874 -10.80 -12.87 11.73
C TYR A 874 -12.03 -13.66 11.23
N PRO A 875 -12.89 -14.15 12.14
CA PRO A 875 -13.98 -15.09 11.82
C PRO A 875 -15.04 -14.52 10.86
N LEU A 876 -15.15 -13.19 10.75
CA LEU A 876 -16.08 -12.52 9.85
C LEU A 876 -15.88 -12.96 8.38
N LEU A 877 -14.65 -13.33 8.00
CA LEU A 877 -14.36 -13.80 6.64
C LEU A 877 -14.98 -15.15 6.32
N GLN A 878 -15.31 -15.94 7.35
CA GLN A 878 -15.96 -17.24 7.17
C GLN A 878 -17.31 -17.07 6.49
N TYR A 879 -18.00 -15.95 6.68
CA TYR A 879 -19.24 -15.65 5.97
C TYR A 879 -19.04 -15.73 4.45
N PHE A 880 -18.00 -15.08 3.92
CA PHE A 880 -17.68 -15.05 2.49
C PHE A 880 -17.14 -16.38 1.92
N ALA A 881 -16.77 -17.30 2.81
CA ALA A 881 -16.27 -18.64 2.46
C ALA A 881 -17.39 -19.67 2.30
N THR A 882 -18.60 -19.39 2.80
CA THR A 882 -19.69 -20.38 2.90
C THR A 882 -20.78 -20.22 1.86
N ASP A 883 -21.50 -21.31 1.63
CA ASP A 883 -22.67 -21.32 0.77
C ASP A 883 -23.85 -20.65 1.51
N ARG A 884 -24.56 -19.75 0.83
CA ARG A 884 -25.69 -18.98 1.36
C ARG A 884 -26.99 -19.48 0.75
N ASN A 885 -28.03 -19.60 1.56
CA ASN A 885 -29.38 -19.80 1.07
C ASN A 885 -29.86 -18.50 0.41
N ARG A 886 -30.15 -18.57 -0.88
CA ARG A 886 -30.69 -17.46 -1.66
C ARG A 886 -32.21 -17.41 -1.51
N PRO A 887 -32.78 -16.40 -0.84
CA PRO A 887 -34.21 -16.38 -0.53
C PRO A 887 -35.10 -16.23 -1.77
N ASP A 888 -34.57 -15.61 -2.82
CA ASP A 888 -35.20 -15.42 -4.14
C ASP A 888 -35.30 -16.71 -4.95
N THR A 889 -34.31 -17.60 -4.87
CA THR A 889 -34.28 -18.85 -5.64
C THR A 889 -34.59 -20.10 -4.81
N GLY A 890 -34.54 -19.99 -3.49
CA GLY A 890 -34.61 -21.13 -2.56
C GLY A 890 -33.39 -22.06 -2.63
N GLN A 891 -32.38 -21.76 -3.46
CA GLN A 891 -31.19 -22.58 -3.64
C GLN A 891 -30.08 -22.13 -2.69
N THR A 892 -29.31 -23.09 -2.17
CA THR A 892 -28.04 -22.80 -1.52
C THR A 892 -26.97 -22.63 -2.59
N SER A 893 -26.36 -21.45 -2.69
CA SER A 893 -25.27 -21.20 -3.63
C SER A 893 -24.07 -20.58 -2.92
N ARG A 894 -22.88 -20.79 -3.48
CA ARG A 894 -21.71 -19.99 -3.08
C ARG A 894 -21.99 -18.52 -3.29
N ILE A 895 -21.44 -17.68 -2.42
CA ILE A 895 -21.36 -16.25 -2.65
C ILE A 895 -20.60 -16.03 -3.96
N SER A 896 -21.14 -15.16 -4.79
CA SER A 896 -20.71 -14.83 -6.14
C SER A 896 -20.20 -13.39 -6.21
N GLU A 897 -19.52 -13.02 -7.29
CA GLU A 897 -19.07 -11.62 -7.49
C GLU A 897 -20.25 -10.65 -7.66
N GLU A 898 -21.38 -11.13 -8.20
CA GLU A 898 -22.62 -10.35 -8.31
C GLU A 898 -23.14 -9.96 -6.91
N ASP A 899 -23.01 -10.86 -5.93
CA ASP A 899 -23.37 -10.56 -4.53
C ASP A 899 -22.47 -9.43 -4.00
N PHE A 900 -21.17 -9.47 -4.29
CA PHE A 900 -20.23 -8.41 -3.91
C PHE A 900 -20.52 -7.08 -4.62
N GLN A 901 -20.87 -7.10 -5.90
CA GLN A 901 -21.30 -5.91 -6.64
C GLN A 901 -22.59 -5.33 -6.05
N LEU A 902 -23.54 -6.19 -5.67
CA LEU A 902 -24.78 -5.78 -5.03
C LEU A 902 -24.52 -5.16 -3.66
N TRP A 903 -23.66 -5.78 -2.84
CA TRP A 903 -23.29 -5.24 -1.54
C TRP A 903 -22.51 -3.93 -1.65
N ALA A 904 -21.59 -3.81 -2.61
CA ALA A 904 -20.89 -2.55 -2.88
C ALA A 904 -21.90 -1.42 -3.19
N LYS A 905 -22.87 -1.67 -4.08
CA LYS A 905 -23.95 -0.71 -4.37
C LYS A 905 -24.81 -0.39 -3.14
N MET A 906 -25.12 -1.40 -2.33
CA MET A 906 -25.89 -1.24 -1.10
C MET A 906 -25.10 -0.41 -0.07
N PHE A 907 -23.79 -0.60 0.04
CA PHE A 907 -22.93 0.13 0.96
C PHE A 907 -22.81 1.61 0.56
N ASP A 908 -22.79 1.91 -0.74
CA ASP A 908 -22.79 3.27 -1.28
C ASP A 908 -24.16 3.96 -1.23
N ALA A 909 -25.26 3.24 -0.98
CA ALA A 909 -26.62 3.78 -0.95
C ALA A 909 -26.89 4.57 0.35
N VAL A 910 -26.23 5.71 0.53
CA VAL A 910 -26.44 6.62 1.67
C VAL A 910 -27.50 7.65 1.29
N PRO A 911 -28.55 7.88 2.12
CA PRO A 911 -29.67 8.77 1.77
C PRO A 911 -29.27 10.19 1.36
N ASP A 912 -28.19 10.71 1.93
CA ASP A 912 -27.73 12.08 1.73
C ASP A 912 -26.68 12.22 0.61
N HIS A 913 -26.25 11.11 -0.01
CA HIS A 913 -25.28 11.11 -1.10
C HIS A 913 -25.93 10.64 -2.40
N ARG A 914 -25.54 11.26 -3.52
CA ARG A 914 -26.00 10.79 -4.83
C ARG A 914 -25.38 9.41 -5.09
N PRO A 915 -26.18 8.40 -5.47
CA PRO A 915 -25.63 7.09 -5.84
C PRO A 915 -24.54 7.25 -6.92
N GLY A 916 -23.32 6.78 -6.63
CA GLY A 916 -22.18 6.88 -7.54
C GLY A 916 -21.31 8.13 -7.40
N GLU A 917 -21.51 8.94 -6.37
CA GLU A 917 -20.57 10.02 -6.02
C GLU A 917 -19.18 9.42 -5.74
N LYS A 918 -18.22 9.72 -6.64
CA LYS A 918 -16.90 9.08 -6.67
C LYS A 918 -16.12 9.30 -5.37
N ASP A 919 -16.45 10.35 -4.63
CA ASP A 919 -15.74 10.78 -3.43
C ASP A 919 -16.19 10.08 -2.15
N TYR A 920 -17.34 9.40 -2.15
CA TYR A 920 -17.81 8.69 -0.96
C TYR A 920 -17.25 7.26 -0.93
N CYS A 921 -16.01 7.14 -0.43
CA CYS A 921 -15.30 5.86 -0.31
C CYS A 921 -15.08 5.43 1.15
N VAL A 922 -16.05 5.69 2.02
CA VAL A 922 -15.98 5.41 3.46
C VAL A 922 -17.09 4.45 3.90
N PRO A 923 -16.89 3.65 4.97
CA PRO A 923 -17.89 2.70 5.44
C PRO A 923 -19.14 3.42 5.90
N SER A 924 -20.32 2.95 5.50
CA SER A 924 -21.61 3.57 5.82
C SER A 924 -22.40 2.78 6.88
N LYS A 925 -23.53 3.36 7.33
CA LYS A 925 -24.49 2.67 8.19
C LYS A 925 -24.98 1.34 7.58
N ASN A 926 -25.07 1.24 6.26
CA ASN A 926 -25.51 0.01 5.58
C ASN A 926 -24.49 -1.13 5.77
N VAL A 927 -23.20 -0.80 5.84
CA VAL A 927 -22.14 -1.77 6.16
C VAL A 927 -22.33 -2.30 7.58
N HIS A 928 -22.56 -1.40 8.52
CA HIS A 928 -22.79 -1.74 9.92
C HIS A 928 -24.03 -2.63 10.07
N GLU A 929 -25.14 -2.28 9.42
CA GLU A 929 -26.35 -3.08 9.42
C GLU A 929 -26.14 -4.45 8.77
N PHE A 930 -25.43 -4.52 7.66
CA PHE A 930 -25.09 -5.78 7.00
C PHE A 930 -24.25 -6.67 7.91
N LEU A 931 -23.21 -6.12 8.55
CA LEU A 931 -22.36 -6.84 9.47
C LEU A 931 -23.18 -7.48 10.59
N TRP A 932 -24.00 -6.69 11.29
CA TRP A 932 -24.80 -7.18 12.41
C TRP A 932 -25.94 -8.11 11.99
N LYS A 933 -26.68 -7.79 10.93
CA LYS A 933 -27.89 -8.54 10.55
C LYS A 933 -27.56 -9.80 9.75
N GLU A 934 -26.57 -9.75 8.85
CA GLU A 934 -26.28 -10.83 7.92
C GLU A 934 -25.07 -11.67 8.35
N VAL A 935 -23.94 -11.02 8.66
CA VAL A 935 -22.67 -11.73 8.96
C VAL A 935 -22.70 -12.35 10.35
N MET A 936 -22.96 -11.53 11.36
CA MET A 936 -22.94 -11.89 12.78
C MET A 936 -24.02 -12.90 13.19
N THR A 937 -25.13 -12.97 12.45
CA THR A 937 -26.20 -13.95 12.70
C THR A 937 -26.02 -15.24 11.90
N SER A 938 -25.08 -15.28 10.96
CA SER A 938 -24.84 -16.45 10.13
C SER A 938 -24.35 -17.62 10.97
N LYS A 939 -24.72 -18.84 10.57
CA LYS A 939 -24.21 -20.05 11.20
C LYS A 939 -22.71 -20.21 10.99
N ALA A 940 -22.24 -19.92 9.77
CA ALA A 940 -20.84 -20.00 9.38
C ALA A 940 -19.89 -19.22 10.28
N PHE A 941 -20.27 -17.98 10.63
CA PHE A 941 -19.51 -17.15 11.55
C PHE A 941 -19.52 -17.71 12.98
N ASN A 942 -20.70 -18.09 13.50
CA ASN A 942 -20.82 -18.65 14.86
C ASN A 942 -20.02 -19.95 15.02
N ASP A 943 -20.05 -20.85 14.02
CA ASP A 943 -19.29 -22.11 14.03
C ASP A 943 -17.76 -21.84 14.08
N ARG A 944 -17.31 -20.66 13.64
CA ARG A 944 -15.90 -20.26 13.64
C ARG A 944 -15.48 -19.52 14.90
N ILE A 945 -16.38 -18.76 15.52
CA ILE A 945 -16.13 -18.04 16.78
C ILE A 945 -15.57 -18.97 17.84
N ASP A 946 -16.08 -20.19 17.94
CA ASP A 946 -15.60 -21.16 18.93
C ASP A 946 -14.10 -21.40 18.87
N ARG A 947 -13.53 -21.43 17.65
CA ARG A 947 -12.09 -21.62 17.45
C ARG A 947 -11.32 -20.34 17.70
N ALA A 948 -11.88 -19.21 17.26
CA ALA A 948 -11.29 -17.89 17.39
C ALA A 948 -11.12 -17.49 18.87
N VAL A 949 -12.17 -17.70 19.65
CA VAL A 949 -12.23 -17.41 21.09
C VAL A 949 -11.17 -18.17 21.87
N ASN A 950 -10.92 -19.43 21.50
CA ASN A 950 -9.89 -20.24 22.15
C ASN A 950 -8.46 -19.80 21.80
N GLN A 951 -8.26 -19.02 20.74
CA GLN A 951 -6.94 -18.49 20.33
C GLN A 951 -6.68 -17.08 20.90
N ALA A 952 -7.75 -16.35 21.27
CA ALA A 952 -7.75 -15.11 22.06
C ALA A 952 -6.77 -13.99 21.64
N ALA A 953 -6.37 -13.94 20.37
CA ALA A 953 -5.61 -12.83 19.81
C ALA A 953 -6.56 -11.92 19.00
N PHE A 954 -7.44 -11.23 19.71
CA PHE A 954 -8.39 -10.29 19.11
C PHE A 954 -7.87 -8.87 19.20
N ASP A 955 -8.25 -8.06 18.22
CA ASP A 955 -8.13 -6.61 18.33
C ASP A 955 -9.19 -6.02 19.27
N PHE A 956 -8.95 -4.78 19.72
CA PHE A 956 -9.82 -4.08 20.66
C PHE A 956 -11.19 -3.74 20.06
N TYR A 957 -11.27 -3.47 18.75
CA TYR A 957 -12.55 -3.28 18.07
C TYR A 957 -13.26 -4.61 17.80
N ASP A 958 -12.49 -5.66 17.54
CA ASP A 958 -12.99 -7.00 17.22
C ASP A 958 -13.72 -7.67 18.40
N ALA A 959 -13.29 -7.40 19.63
CA ALA A 959 -13.91 -7.94 20.84
C ALA A 959 -15.42 -7.64 20.93
N ALA A 960 -15.85 -6.46 20.47
CA ALA A 960 -17.26 -6.06 20.42
C ALA A 960 -18.10 -6.94 19.49
N PHE A 961 -17.48 -7.60 18.51
CA PHE A 961 -18.15 -8.49 17.58
C PHE A 961 -17.98 -9.95 18.00
N PHE A 962 -16.80 -10.37 18.45
CA PHE A 962 -16.51 -11.81 18.59
C PHE A 962 -16.98 -12.41 19.91
N ILE A 963 -17.14 -11.60 20.96
CA ILE A 963 -17.53 -12.09 22.28
C ILE A 963 -19.05 -12.19 22.47
N PRO A 964 -19.89 -11.26 21.98
CA PRO A 964 -21.35 -11.37 22.15
C PRO A 964 -22.02 -12.66 21.65
N PRO A 965 -21.53 -13.31 20.57
CA PRO A 965 -22.03 -14.61 20.13
C PRO A 965 -21.44 -15.80 20.89
N ALA A 966 -20.42 -15.58 21.72
CA ALA A 966 -19.79 -16.64 22.49
C ALA A 966 -20.73 -17.20 23.56
N ASN A 967 -20.63 -18.50 23.84
CA ASN A 967 -21.39 -19.15 24.90
C ASN A 967 -20.76 -18.95 26.29
N GLU A 968 -21.45 -19.37 27.34
CA GLU A 968 -20.97 -19.20 28.73
C GLU A 968 -19.61 -19.86 28.99
N SER A 969 -19.36 -21.04 28.42
CA SER A 969 -18.09 -21.75 28.58
C SER A 969 -16.94 -20.93 28.01
N GLN A 970 -17.15 -20.37 26.83
CA GLN A 970 -16.17 -19.51 26.15
C GLN A 970 -15.92 -18.21 26.89
N ILE A 971 -16.96 -17.60 27.45
CA ILE A 971 -16.81 -16.38 28.25
C ILE A 971 -15.96 -16.63 29.49
N ASN A 972 -16.13 -17.79 30.13
CA ASN A 972 -15.24 -18.19 31.23
C ASN A 972 -13.80 -18.34 30.75
N THR A 973 -13.58 -18.97 29.58
CA THR A 973 -12.24 -19.11 29.02
C THR A 973 -11.59 -17.76 28.70
N ILE A 974 -12.30 -16.85 28.05
CA ILE A 974 -11.77 -15.53 27.66
C ILE A 974 -11.50 -14.67 28.90
N SER A 975 -12.44 -14.64 29.83
CA SER A 975 -12.37 -13.72 30.98
C SER A 975 -11.44 -14.23 32.08
N GLY A 976 -11.14 -15.53 32.07
CA GLY A 976 -10.29 -16.18 33.07
C GLY A 976 -8.81 -15.89 32.84
N SER A 977 -8.02 -15.77 33.91
CA SER A 977 -6.58 -15.90 33.79
C SER A 977 -6.27 -17.38 33.64
N ALA A 978 -5.59 -17.75 32.56
CA ALA A 978 -5.04 -19.09 32.42
C ALA A 978 -3.90 -19.26 33.43
N GLY A 979 -4.19 -19.74 34.65
CA GLY A 979 -3.18 -20.20 35.62
C GLY A 979 -2.05 -19.21 35.95
N GLY A 980 -2.36 -17.93 36.15
CA GLY A 980 -1.35 -16.88 36.41
C GLY A 980 -0.78 -16.22 35.16
N ALA A 981 -1.20 -16.63 33.97
CA ALA A 981 -0.94 -15.88 32.74
C ALA A 981 -1.75 -14.59 32.72
N ARG A 982 -1.23 -13.58 32.01
CA ARG A 982 -1.91 -12.30 31.79
C ARG A 982 -3.32 -12.55 31.21
N PRO A 983 -4.31 -11.70 31.56
CA PRO A 983 -5.64 -11.79 30.96
C PRO A 983 -5.50 -11.78 29.43
N ALA A 984 -6.32 -12.60 28.77
CA ALA A 984 -6.21 -12.77 27.32
C ALA A 984 -6.48 -11.48 26.54
N LEU A 985 -7.26 -10.57 27.13
CA LEU A 985 -7.64 -9.28 26.54
C LEU A 985 -7.33 -8.11 27.49
N SER A 986 -7.14 -6.92 26.93
CA SER A 986 -6.93 -5.69 27.72
C SER A 986 -8.26 -5.13 28.26
N ASN A 987 -8.19 -4.15 29.18
CA ASN A 987 -9.38 -3.50 29.74
C ASN A 987 -10.30 -2.92 28.64
N THR A 988 -9.70 -2.23 27.68
CA THR A 988 -10.39 -1.60 26.53
C THR A 988 -11.19 -2.63 25.73
N HIS A 989 -10.64 -3.82 25.50
CA HIS A 989 -11.34 -4.90 24.81
C HIS A 989 -12.61 -5.27 25.57
N TYR A 990 -12.49 -5.53 26.87
CA TYR A 990 -13.60 -5.90 27.71
C TYR A 990 -14.67 -4.80 27.77
N LYS A 991 -14.29 -3.53 27.84
CA LYS A 991 -15.24 -2.41 27.80
C LYS A 991 -16.09 -2.45 26.53
N ASN A 992 -15.48 -2.69 25.38
CA ASN A 992 -16.15 -2.72 24.08
C ASN A 992 -17.12 -3.91 23.88
N VAL A 993 -16.99 -4.97 24.68
CA VAL A 993 -17.91 -6.12 24.64
C VAL A 993 -19.34 -5.75 25.06
N ILE A 994 -19.49 -4.81 26.01
CA ILE A 994 -20.80 -4.41 26.54
C ILE A 994 -21.71 -3.80 25.46
N PRO A 995 -21.30 -2.75 24.72
CA PRO A 995 -22.12 -2.24 23.61
C PRO A 995 -22.34 -3.31 22.53
N GLY A 996 -21.37 -4.19 22.30
CA GLY A 996 -21.49 -5.35 21.41
C GLY A 996 -22.64 -6.30 21.79
N TYR A 997 -22.77 -6.66 23.08
CA TYR A 997 -23.91 -7.45 23.57
C TYR A 997 -25.24 -6.74 23.35
N SER A 998 -25.31 -5.45 23.69
CA SER A 998 -26.53 -4.67 23.49
C SER A 998 -26.96 -4.70 22.01
N GLN A 999 -26.02 -4.50 21.10
CA GLN A 999 -26.28 -4.55 19.65
C GLN A 999 -26.65 -5.94 19.15
N TYR A 1000 -25.97 -6.99 19.60
CA TYR A 1000 -26.21 -8.35 19.16
C TYR A 1000 -27.58 -8.86 19.61
N ILE A 1001 -27.93 -8.64 20.88
CA ILE A 1001 -29.24 -8.97 21.46
C ILE A 1001 -30.36 -8.25 20.70
N LYS A 1002 -30.20 -6.94 20.48
CA LYS A 1002 -31.13 -6.15 19.66
C LYS A 1002 -31.27 -6.72 18.25
N THR A 1003 -30.16 -7.08 17.62
CA THR A 1003 -30.17 -7.59 16.24
C THR A 1003 -30.87 -8.94 16.15
N LEU A 1004 -30.54 -9.89 17.04
CA LEU A 1004 -31.19 -11.21 17.09
C LEU A 1004 -32.70 -11.12 17.35
N ALA A 1005 -33.16 -10.10 18.07
CA ALA A 1005 -34.58 -9.85 18.25
C ALA A 1005 -35.29 -9.45 16.94
N THR A 1006 -34.59 -8.80 16.00
CA THR A 1006 -35.14 -8.36 14.71
C THR A 1006 -35.00 -9.39 13.58
N VAL A 1007 -34.03 -10.29 13.67
CA VAL A 1007 -33.73 -11.26 12.62
C VAL A 1007 -34.80 -12.36 12.57
N LYS A 1008 -35.21 -12.71 11.35
CA LYS A 1008 -36.14 -13.82 11.09
C LYS A 1008 -35.37 -15.15 11.09
N GLY A 1009 -35.86 -16.16 11.78
CA GLY A 1009 -35.28 -17.50 11.75
C GLY A 1009 -35.61 -18.31 13.00
N LYS A 1010 -35.78 -19.63 12.83
CA LYS A 1010 -36.10 -20.54 13.95
C LYS A 1010 -35.01 -20.62 15.01
N ASP A 1011 -33.76 -20.37 14.62
CA ASP A 1011 -32.62 -20.41 15.53
C ASP A 1011 -32.36 -19.07 16.23
N ALA A 1012 -33.01 -17.98 15.80
CA ALA A 1012 -32.78 -16.65 16.36
C ALA A 1012 -33.12 -16.59 17.86
N GLY A 1013 -34.24 -17.19 18.29
CA GLY A 1013 -34.63 -17.26 19.70
C GLY A 1013 -33.64 -18.04 20.57
N LYS A 1014 -33.07 -19.14 20.05
CA LYS A 1014 -32.03 -19.91 20.76
C LYS A 1014 -30.73 -19.13 20.88
N LYS A 1015 -30.29 -18.47 19.79
CA LYS A 1015 -29.11 -17.60 19.81
C LYS A 1015 -29.30 -16.42 20.77
N LEU A 1016 -30.50 -15.84 20.80
CA LEU A 1016 -30.84 -14.74 21.70
C LEU A 1016 -30.78 -15.17 23.17
N ALA A 1017 -31.32 -16.34 23.49
CA ALA A 1017 -31.23 -16.93 24.83
C ALA A 1017 -29.77 -17.16 25.24
N SER A 1018 -28.96 -17.74 24.35
CA SER A 1018 -27.52 -17.95 24.59
C SER A 1018 -26.77 -16.64 24.81
N SER A 1019 -27.08 -15.60 24.04
CA SER A 1019 -26.43 -14.29 24.18
C SER A 1019 -26.84 -13.57 25.46
N ILE A 1020 -28.11 -13.67 25.90
CA ILE A 1020 -28.54 -13.14 27.20
C ILE A 1020 -27.83 -13.86 28.35
N ALA A 1021 -27.75 -15.18 28.29
CA ALA A 1021 -27.03 -15.96 29.30
C ALA A 1021 -25.54 -15.60 29.33
N GLY A 1022 -24.93 -15.48 28.14
CA GLY A 1022 -23.55 -15.01 27.98
C GLY A 1022 -23.34 -13.61 28.57
N PHE A 1023 -24.21 -12.65 28.27
CA PHE A 1023 -24.16 -11.30 28.84
C PHE A 1023 -24.23 -11.31 30.36
N MET A 1024 -25.18 -12.06 30.93
CA MET A 1024 -25.35 -12.18 32.39
C MET A 1024 -24.06 -12.71 33.03
N ARG A 1025 -23.48 -13.76 32.43
CA ARG A 1025 -22.23 -14.35 32.89
C ARG A 1025 -21.07 -13.37 32.79
N TYR A 1026 -20.91 -12.74 31.63
CA TYR A 1026 -19.87 -11.75 31.33
C TYR A 1026 -19.93 -10.58 32.32
N GLN A 1027 -21.11 -9.98 32.48
CA GLN A 1027 -21.32 -8.89 33.42
C GLN A 1027 -21.05 -9.33 34.86
N GLY A 1028 -21.50 -10.52 35.25
CA GLY A 1028 -21.27 -11.06 36.59
C GLY A 1028 -19.78 -11.17 36.94
N ILE A 1029 -18.97 -11.62 35.97
CA ILE A 1029 -17.51 -11.68 36.09
C ILE A 1029 -16.93 -10.27 36.23
N MET A 1030 -17.23 -9.38 35.28
CA MET A 1030 -16.65 -8.04 35.22
C MET A 1030 -17.03 -7.16 36.43
N THR A 1031 -18.24 -7.33 36.97
CA THR A 1031 -18.78 -6.58 38.11
C THR A 1031 -18.47 -7.20 39.48
N ARG A 1032 -17.57 -8.18 39.54
CA ARG A 1032 -17.12 -8.84 40.77
C ARG A 1032 -18.20 -9.63 41.52
N LYS A 1033 -19.30 -9.99 40.85
CA LYS A 1033 -20.38 -10.82 41.41
C LYS A 1033 -20.10 -12.33 41.28
N TYR A 1034 -19.06 -12.68 40.52
CA TYR A 1034 -18.59 -14.04 40.29
C TYR A 1034 -17.42 -14.44 41.22
N LYS A 1035 -17.20 -15.75 41.41
CA LYS A 1035 -16.19 -16.36 42.30
C LYS A 1035 -14.91 -15.50 42.46
N PRO A 1036 -14.55 -15.05 43.67
CA PRO A 1036 -13.33 -14.28 43.92
C PRO A 1036 -12.05 -15.11 43.85
N GLU A 1037 -12.16 -16.43 44.00
CA GLU A 1037 -11.03 -17.37 44.00
C GLU A 1037 -10.52 -17.67 42.59
N ASP A 1038 -11.38 -17.50 41.59
CA ASP A 1038 -11.01 -17.64 40.20
C ASP A 1038 -10.36 -16.34 39.73
N LEU A 1039 -9.22 -16.47 39.06
CA LEU A 1039 -8.38 -15.37 38.59
C LEU A 1039 -9.00 -14.65 37.37
N PHE A 1040 -10.25 -14.19 37.44
CA PHE A 1040 -10.89 -13.46 36.34
C PHE A 1040 -10.48 -11.99 36.30
N TYR A 1041 -10.43 -11.42 35.10
CA TYR A 1041 -10.35 -9.97 34.91
C TYR A 1041 -11.63 -9.28 35.40
N ARG A 1042 -11.51 -8.08 35.99
CA ARG A 1042 -12.60 -7.33 36.63
C ARG A 1042 -12.44 -5.84 36.36
N PHE A 1043 -13.55 -5.14 36.13
CA PHE A 1043 -13.53 -3.69 35.98
C PHE A 1043 -13.30 -2.97 37.30
N ALA A 1044 -12.62 -1.83 37.20
CA ALA A 1044 -12.60 -0.81 38.24
C ALA A 1044 -13.92 0.02 38.18
N PRO A 1045 -14.33 0.69 39.27
CA PRO A 1045 -15.53 1.54 39.26
C PRO A 1045 -15.56 2.62 38.18
N GLU A 1046 -14.39 3.12 37.78
CA GLU A 1046 -14.23 4.20 36.81
C GLU A 1046 -14.47 3.71 35.37
N ASP A 1047 -14.16 2.43 35.12
CA ASP A 1047 -14.31 1.77 33.81
C ASP A 1047 -15.78 1.70 33.34
N TYR A 1048 -16.73 1.86 34.26
CA TYR A 1048 -18.15 1.86 33.95
C TYR A 1048 -18.64 3.16 33.30
N GLY A 1049 -17.93 4.28 33.53
CA GLY A 1049 -18.31 5.61 33.04
C GLY A 1049 -17.88 5.89 31.60
N GLN A 1050 -16.90 5.14 31.08
CA GLN A 1050 -16.31 5.36 29.75
C GLN A 1050 -16.76 4.27 28.78
N ALA A 1051 -17.16 4.65 27.58
CA ALA A 1051 -17.38 3.73 26.47
C ALA A 1051 -16.56 4.17 25.26
N ASP A 1052 -15.56 3.36 24.90
CA ASP A 1052 -14.66 3.67 23.79
C ASP A 1052 -15.39 3.48 22.44
N ALA A 1053 -16.11 2.36 22.29
CA ALA A 1053 -16.89 2.03 21.08
C ALA A 1053 -18.38 2.45 21.12
N GLY A 1054 -18.82 3.23 22.11
CA GLY A 1054 -20.24 3.51 22.38
C GLY A 1054 -20.66 4.98 22.29
N SER A 1055 -21.97 5.22 22.18
CA SER A 1055 -22.58 6.56 22.30
C SER A 1055 -23.01 6.91 23.73
N ILE A 1056 -23.08 5.92 24.62
CA ILE A 1056 -23.47 6.05 26.04
C ILE A 1056 -22.50 5.25 26.90
N SER A 1057 -22.51 5.46 28.22
CA SER A 1057 -21.58 4.79 29.13
C SER A 1057 -21.81 3.26 29.16
N ASN A 1058 -20.78 2.50 29.51
CA ASN A 1058 -20.90 1.06 29.70
C ASN A 1058 -21.95 0.71 30.76
N ARG A 1059 -22.06 1.53 31.82
CA ARG A 1059 -23.12 1.40 32.83
C ARG A 1059 -24.51 1.51 32.23
N ASP A 1060 -24.74 2.46 31.33
CA ASP A 1060 -26.05 2.66 30.72
C ASP A 1060 -26.42 1.49 29.81
N TYR A 1061 -25.49 1.00 28.99
CA TYR A 1061 -25.73 -0.22 28.20
C TYR A 1061 -26.04 -1.44 29.07
N MET A 1062 -25.35 -1.58 30.21
CA MET A 1062 -25.64 -2.64 31.17
C MET A 1062 -27.05 -2.52 31.75
N ASN A 1063 -27.45 -1.31 32.15
CA ASN A 1063 -28.78 -1.04 32.69
C ASN A 1063 -29.89 -1.24 31.65
N GLU A 1064 -29.69 -0.82 30.40
CA GLU A 1064 -30.60 -1.06 29.29
C GLU A 1064 -30.80 -2.57 29.07
N THR A 1065 -29.69 -3.33 29.01
CA THR A 1065 -29.73 -4.77 28.78
C THR A 1065 -30.41 -5.51 29.93
N GLN A 1066 -30.12 -5.14 31.18
CA GLN A 1066 -30.80 -5.67 32.37
C GLN A 1066 -32.31 -5.38 32.35
N THR A 1067 -32.69 -4.15 32.01
CA THR A 1067 -34.10 -3.76 31.89
C THR A 1067 -34.81 -4.58 30.81
N ALA A 1068 -34.14 -4.81 29.69
CA ALA A 1068 -34.65 -5.67 28.62
C ALA A 1068 -34.83 -7.13 29.07
N ILE A 1069 -33.86 -7.69 29.82
CA ILE A 1069 -33.96 -9.04 30.40
C ILE A 1069 -35.13 -9.13 31.39
N LYS A 1070 -35.31 -8.12 32.25
CA LYS A 1070 -36.44 -8.09 33.19
C LYS A 1070 -37.79 -8.03 32.46
N LYS A 1071 -37.90 -7.24 31.38
CA LYS A 1071 -39.08 -7.23 30.50
C LYS A 1071 -39.36 -8.61 29.88
N VAL A 1072 -38.33 -9.33 29.44
CA VAL A 1072 -38.47 -10.72 28.95
C VAL A 1072 -39.06 -11.61 30.04
N ILE A 1073 -38.48 -11.60 31.25
CA ILE A 1073 -38.95 -12.42 32.36
C ILE A 1073 -40.43 -12.13 32.67
N THR A 1074 -40.81 -10.85 32.80
CA THR A 1074 -42.19 -10.42 33.06
C THR A 1074 -43.14 -10.83 31.94
N ALA A 1075 -42.72 -10.74 30.68
CA ALA A 1075 -43.55 -11.15 29.54
C ALA A 1075 -43.91 -12.64 29.61
N TYR A 1076 -42.95 -13.52 29.92
CA TYR A 1076 -43.24 -14.96 30.07
C TYR A 1076 -44.02 -15.28 31.35
N GLU A 1077 -43.75 -14.56 32.45
CA GLU A 1077 -44.50 -14.72 33.70
C GLU A 1077 -45.99 -14.35 33.50
N SER A 1078 -46.27 -13.29 32.74
CA SER A 1078 -47.65 -12.89 32.39
C SER A 1078 -48.41 -13.94 31.57
N GLN A 1079 -47.69 -14.82 30.87
CA GLN A 1079 -48.25 -15.94 30.11
C GLN A 1079 -48.36 -17.23 30.95
N GLY A 1080 -48.04 -17.16 32.25
CA GLY A 1080 -48.10 -18.31 33.16
C GLY A 1080 -46.98 -19.34 32.96
N ASN A 1081 -45.86 -18.97 32.33
CA ASN A 1081 -44.74 -19.89 32.17
C ASN A 1081 -44.05 -20.15 33.53
N PRO A 1082 -44.04 -21.38 34.06
CA PRO A 1082 -43.49 -21.67 35.39
C PRO A 1082 -41.97 -21.47 35.48
N HIS A 1083 -41.26 -21.54 34.35
CA HIS A 1083 -39.82 -21.26 34.32
C HIS A 1083 -39.52 -19.77 34.49
N ALA A 1084 -40.46 -18.87 34.17
CA ALA A 1084 -40.27 -17.42 34.29
C ALA A 1084 -40.12 -16.97 35.74
N SER A 1085 -41.00 -17.41 36.65
CA SER A 1085 -40.87 -17.09 38.08
C SER A 1085 -39.60 -17.68 38.70
N LYS A 1086 -39.20 -18.88 38.28
CA LYS A 1086 -37.91 -19.48 38.67
C LYS A 1086 -36.73 -18.63 38.17
N LEU A 1087 -36.76 -18.21 36.91
CA LEU A 1087 -35.73 -17.36 36.31
C LEU A 1087 -35.66 -15.99 36.97
N ASN A 1088 -36.80 -15.40 37.34
CA ASN A 1088 -36.89 -14.17 38.12
C ASN A 1088 -36.19 -14.32 39.48
N GLY A 1089 -36.45 -15.43 40.19
CA GLY A 1089 -35.76 -15.73 41.46
C GLY A 1089 -34.25 -15.88 41.31
N LEU A 1090 -33.77 -16.45 40.20
CA LEU A 1090 -32.34 -16.51 39.88
C LEU A 1090 -31.78 -15.12 39.56
N TYR A 1091 -32.49 -14.31 38.78
CA TYR A 1091 -32.13 -12.94 38.43
C TYR A 1091 -32.00 -12.05 39.67
N GLU A 1092 -33.00 -12.07 40.56
CA GLU A 1092 -32.98 -11.32 41.83
C GLU A 1092 -31.90 -11.85 42.78
N THR A 1093 -31.57 -13.14 42.73
CA THR A 1093 -30.40 -13.67 43.46
C THR A 1093 -29.10 -13.07 42.91
N ILE A 1094 -28.94 -12.98 41.60
CA ILE A 1094 -27.72 -12.45 40.95
C ILE A 1094 -27.55 -10.94 41.22
N TYR A 1095 -28.62 -10.15 41.09
CA TYR A 1095 -28.52 -8.69 41.20
C TYR A 1095 -28.87 -8.12 42.57
N GLY A 1096 -29.75 -8.77 43.33
CA GLY A 1096 -30.23 -8.31 44.63
C GLY A 1096 -29.41 -8.77 45.83
N THR A 1097 -28.50 -9.73 45.68
CA THR A 1097 -27.64 -10.17 46.79
C THR A 1097 -26.65 -9.07 47.18
N GLN A 1098 -26.78 -8.53 48.39
CA GLN A 1098 -25.80 -7.62 48.99
C GLN A 1098 -24.73 -8.43 49.74
N TYR A 1099 -23.47 -8.22 49.35
CA TYR A 1099 -22.34 -8.96 49.93
C TYR A 1099 -21.92 -8.38 51.27
N GLN A 1100 -21.95 -9.20 52.32
CA GLN A 1100 -21.44 -8.83 53.64
C GLN A 1100 -19.94 -9.14 53.72
N LYS A 1101 -19.10 -8.26 53.17
CA LYS A 1101 -17.65 -8.46 53.07
C LYS A 1101 -16.94 -8.66 54.41
N GLU A 1102 -17.54 -8.17 55.50
CA GLU A 1102 -16.98 -8.26 56.86
C GLU A 1102 -17.05 -9.67 57.45
N ASN A 1103 -17.96 -10.54 56.94
CA ASN A 1103 -18.08 -11.92 57.40
C ASN A 1103 -17.65 -12.88 56.29
N THR A 1104 -16.42 -13.39 56.39
CA THR A 1104 -15.79 -14.24 55.38
C THR A 1104 -16.62 -15.48 55.02
N GLU A 1105 -17.21 -16.18 56.00
CA GLU A 1105 -18.02 -17.37 55.73
C GLU A 1105 -19.34 -17.03 55.03
N LEU A 1106 -20.01 -15.97 55.50
CA LEU A 1106 -21.29 -15.56 54.94
C LEU A 1106 -21.10 -14.99 53.53
N TYR A 1107 -20.02 -14.24 53.31
CA TYR A 1107 -19.59 -13.78 51.99
C TYR A 1107 -19.35 -14.94 51.02
N LYS A 1108 -18.62 -15.97 51.44
CA LYS A 1108 -18.40 -17.20 50.64
C LYS A 1108 -19.72 -17.88 50.28
N LYS A 1109 -20.62 -18.10 51.26
CA LYS A 1109 -21.94 -18.70 51.03
C LYS A 1109 -22.80 -17.87 50.06
N GLN A 1110 -22.77 -16.54 50.17
CA GLN A 1110 -23.48 -15.63 49.28
C GLN A 1110 -22.94 -15.73 47.84
N ILE A 1111 -21.62 -15.77 47.68
CA ILE A 1111 -20.98 -15.97 46.38
C ILE A 1111 -21.35 -17.32 45.77
N GLU A 1112 -21.24 -18.42 46.52
CA GLU A 1112 -21.61 -19.76 46.06
C GLU A 1112 -23.07 -19.80 45.57
N LYS A 1113 -23.97 -19.17 46.33
CA LYS A 1113 -25.38 -19.04 45.96
C LYS A 1113 -25.55 -18.28 44.64
N VAL A 1114 -24.83 -17.17 44.45
CA VAL A 1114 -24.88 -16.37 43.20
C VAL A 1114 -24.29 -17.15 42.02
N ASN A 1115 -23.21 -17.90 42.21
CA ASN A 1115 -22.62 -18.73 41.15
C ASN A 1115 -23.55 -19.85 40.71
N LEU A 1116 -24.17 -20.54 41.67
CA LEU A 1116 -25.19 -21.54 41.39
C LEU A 1116 -26.38 -20.92 40.65
N ALA A 1117 -26.71 -19.65 40.95
CA ALA A 1117 -27.73 -18.93 40.22
C ALA A 1117 -27.33 -18.67 38.77
N PHE A 1118 -26.09 -18.24 38.50
CA PHE A 1118 -25.57 -18.11 37.12
C PHE A 1118 -25.61 -19.45 36.37
N GLU A 1119 -25.13 -20.55 36.96
CA GLU A 1119 -25.13 -21.88 36.33
C GLU A 1119 -26.55 -22.39 36.00
N LYS A 1120 -27.53 -22.07 36.83
CA LYS A 1120 -28.93 -22.44 36.62
C LYS A 1120 -29.67 -21.49 35.68
N PHE A 1121 -29.16 -20.28 35.48
CA PHE A 1121 -29.81 -19.22 34.70
C PHE A 1121 -29.96 -19.64 33.23
N ALA A 1122 -28.86 -20.02 32.56
CA ALA A 1122 -28.89 -20.48 31.16
C ALA A 1122 -29.86 -21.63 30.91
N ASN A 1123 -29.80 -22.67 31.76
CA ASN A 1123 -30.67 -23.84 31.61
C ASN A 1123 -32.15 -23.48 31.78
N THR A 1124 -32.47 -22.67 32.79
CA THR A 1124 -33.85 -22.23 33.02
C THR A 1124 -34.34 -21.31 31.90
N LEU A 1125 -33.49 -20.42 31.39
CA LEU A 1125 -33.80 -19.56 30.24
C LEU A 1125 -34.05 -20.39 28.98
N ASN A 1126 -33.20 -21.38 28.69
CA ASN A 1126 -33.39 -22.27 27.54
C ASN A 1126 -34.68 -23.08 27.64
N ASP A 1127 -35.05 -23.56 28.83
CA ASP A 1127 -36.33 -24.25 29.05
C ASP A 1127 -37.53 -23.32 28.86
N MET A 1128 -37.43 -22.07 29.32
CA MET A 1128 -38.46 -21.05 29.10
C MET A 1128 -38.72 -20.82 27.60
N VAL A 1129 -37.64 -20.74 26.81
CA VAL A 1129 -37.66 -20.44 25.35
C VAL A 1129 -38.17 -21.59 24.48
N LYS A 1130 -38.05 -22.83 24.96
CA LYS A 1130 -38.59 -23.99 24.22
C LYS A 1130 -40.10 -23.91 24.03
N SER A 1131 -40.82 -23.17 24.88
CA SER A 1131 -42.28 -23.08 24.85
C SER A 1131 -42.84 -22.39 23.60
N ASP A 1132 -42.13 -21.40 23.06
CA ASP A 1132 -42.58 -20.55 21.95
C ASP A 1132 -41.48 -20.31 20.89
N ASN A 1133 -40.37 -21.04 20.98
CA ASN A 1133 -39.14 -20.81 20.20
C ASN A 1133 -38.56 -19.39 20.35
N GLY A 1134 -38.87 -18.69 21.45
CA GLY A 1134 -38.30 -17.38 21.77
C GLY A 1134 -39.03 -16.19 21.16
N GLU A 1135 -40.21 -16.35 20.58
CA GLU A 1135 -40.93 -15.22 19.95
C GLU A 1135 -41.38 -14.15 20.96
N LEU A 1136 -41.86 -14.53 22.15
CA LEU A 1136 -42.17 -13.60 23.24
C LEU A 1136 -40.91 -12.86 23.71
N MET A 1137 -39.76 -13.53 23.73
CA MET A 1137 -38.49 -12.89 24.07
C MET A 1137 -38.11 -11.84 23.04
N LYS A 1138 -38.16 -12.18 21.76
CA LYS A 1138 -37.85 -11.25 20.67
C LYS A 1138 -38.76 -10.02 20.74
N LYS A 1139 -40.07 -10.22 20.96
CA LYS A 1139 -41.04 -9.13 21.15
C LYS A 1139 -40.67 -8.22 22.33
N ALA A 1140 -40.40 -8.80 23.51
CA ALA A 1140 -40.04 -8.03 24.70
C ALA A 1140 -38.73 -7.23 24.53
N ILE A 1141 -37.73 -7.78 23.83
CA ILE A 1141 -36.49 -7.06 23.49
C ILE A 1141 -36.75 -5.95 22.46
N GLN A 1142 -37.64 -6.13 21.49
CA GLN A 1142 -38.02 -5.05 20.58
C GLN A 1142 -38.71 -3.89 21.32
N GLU A 1143 -39.58 -4.22 22.29
CA GLU A 1143 -40.30 -3.26 23.15
C GLU A 1143 -39.40 -2.60 24.21
N SER A 1144 -38.20 -3.12 24.45
CA SER A 1144 -37.25 -2.50 25.38
C SER A 1144 -36.52 -1.31 24.77
N GLN A 1145 -36.59 -1.12 23.44
CA GLN A 1145 -35.96 -0.01 22.71
C GLN A 1145 -34.47 0.16 23.01
N MET A 1146 -33.74 -0.96 23.17
CA MET A 1146 -32.29 -0.93 23.40
C MET A 1146 -31.58 -0.02 22.39
N THR A 1147 -30.67 0.82 22.87
CA THR A 1147 -29.92 1.74 22.02
C THR A 1147 -29.08 0.94 21.04
N GLY A 1148 -28.38 -0.09 21.53
CA GLY A 1148 -27.40 -0.85 20.76
C GLY A 1148 -26.16 0.00 20.42
N MET A 1149 -25.14 -0.65 19.88
CA MET A 1149 -23.96 0.03 19.37
C MET A 1149 -24.36 0.83 18.12
N LYS A 1150 -24.33 2.16 18.21
CA LYS A 1150 -24.61 3.02 17.06
C LYS A 1150 -23.41 3.01 16.12
N TYR A 1151 -23.67 2.95 14.82
CA TYR A 1151 -22.69 3.36 13.82
C TYR A 1151 -22.36 4.84 14.06
N GLN A 1152 -21.08 5.14 14.22
CA GLN A 1152 -20.56 6.51 14.29
C GLN A 1152 -19.93 6.81 12.94
N SER A 1153 -20.46 7.82 12.25
CA SER A 1153 -19.87 8.24 10.98
C SER A 1153 -18.46 8.79 11.20
N PRO A 1154 -17.58 8.76 10.18
CA PRO A 1154 -16.27 9.40 10.27
C PRO A 1154 -16.35 10.88 10.66
N ALA A 1155 -17.41 11.59 10.27
CA ALA A 1155 -17.66 12.97 10.65
C ALA A 1155 -17.97 13.09 12.15
N GLU A 1156 -18.87 12.27 12.68
CA GLU A 1156 -19.19 12.23 14.12
C GLU A 1156 -17.97 11.85 14.97
N LEU A 1157 -17.14 10.90 14.50
CA LEU A 1157 -15.89 10.55 15.17
C LEU A 1157 -14.91 11.72 15.20
N ARG A 1158 -14.76 12.44 14.08
CA ARG A 1158 -13.93 13.66 14.02
C ARG A 1158 -14.46 14.75 14.95
N GLU A 1159 -15.77 14.97 14.98
CA GLU A 1159 -16.38 15.91 15.92
C GLU A 1159 -16.19 15.50 17.37
N LYS A 1160 -16.37 14.21 17.69
CA LYS A 1160 -16.13 13.66 19.04
C LYS A 1160 -14.67 13.87 19.44
N LYS A 1161 -13.72 13.61 18.53
CA LYS A 1161 -12.28 13.85 18.78
C LYS A 1161 -11.99 15.34 18.99
N LYS A 1162 -12.56 16.23 18.15
CA LYS A 1162 -12.43 17.68 18.31
C LYS A 1162 -13.02 18.17 19.63
N ARG A 1163 -14.19 17.67 20.04
CA ARG A 1163 -14.81 17.99 21.33
C ARG A 1163 -13.96 17.53 22.49
N ALA A 1164 -13.48 16.28 22.46
CA ALA A 1164 -12.59 15.75 23.48
C ALA A 1164 -11.28 16.56 23.58
N GLN A 1165 -10.71 16.98 22.44
CA GLN A 1165 -9.55 17.87 22.41
C GLN A 1165 -9.87 19.25 22.98
N SER A 1166 -11.02 19.84 22.65
CA SER A 1166 -11.43 21.13 23.22
C SER A 1166 -11.74 21.06 24.71
N GLU A 1167 -12.30 19.95 25.19
CA GLU A 1167 -12.57 19.71 26.62
C GLU A 1167 -11.27 19.50 27.39
N ALA A 1168 -10.31 18.76 26.82
CA ALA A 1168 -8.98 18.61 27.40
C ALA A 1168 -8.22 19.94 27.44
N ALA A 1169 -8.26 20.72 26.36
CA ALA A 1169 -7.64 22.05 26.28
C ALA A 1169 -8.34 23.11 27.15
N ALA A 1170 -9.59 22.89 27.54
CA ALA A 1170 -10.30 23.75 28.50
C ALA A 1170 -10.08 23.31 29.95
N ALA A 1171 -9.65 22.06 30.17
CA ALA A 1171 -9.35 21.51 31.48
C ALA A 1171 -7.89 21.78 31.91
N ALA A 1172 -6.96 21.79 30.94
CA ALA A 1172 -5.62 22.33 31.08
C ALA A 1172 -5.64 23.86 31.08
#